data_AF-A0AAD3CUM8-F1
#
_entry.id   AF-A0AAD3CUM8-F1
#
_cell.length_a   1.000
_cell.length_b   1.000
_cell.length_c   1.000
_cell.angle_alpha   90.00
_cell.angle_beta   90.00
_cell.angle_gamma   90.00
#
_symmetry.space_group_name_H-M   'P 1'
#
loop_
_entity.id
_entity.type
_entity.pdbx_description
1 polymer ?
#
loop_
_entity_poly.entity_id
_entity_poly.type
_entity_poly.pdbx_seq_one_letter_code
_entity_poly.pdbx_strand_id
1 'polypeptide(L)'
;MKTFSVLLFASIGASASELCHLSMMEAESGTEIADDCRKISIQIDNATNLVLPIDTNRAMHVGSDKTIESSESRKLKKKKSTFISGESTDGSFNLYQAPSGAMAGSIIDLRKNTISQVKMSSSGKRYAKTRNMTSFPEERDSFELPTEISDANFGVNTSTITRNGSGDQGDILDIMVPWTKQAECWNAGFEDGVCDVDEDTKEMMEALIELAIEETNLAFTKSAINTQLNLVHMYRTNYVEKNRAENSLHDLRDGKKEGLENIHELRLEKGADLVQMIVGTPNWCGWAYLGPSKDKMFSVTRDDCATGYFTFGHEIGHNLGLYHDRGTANACNSKSANYGYREKNGSFRTIMAYNCRNKKQCDKMKTDKGCPRIQRFSNPDIMFNGKPVGIKDKADGARSINNVLSEVAKYFVHVDLDTDSPSIKPSNEPSSLPSNTPSDTFNPSMAPSQVPSISASPSDSNRPSNSSSPSKKESESPSMSPTILSSEPSMLPSQLPSNAPSYIPSNAPSYIPSSVHSATPTASVCENKNDFEFWKDPEKQKKLIPCSKIKKDKDIEKYCSGREDVRENCRLACRLCEANDEMDQCRNDRNYTFTIKSGQIKSCDWISKSGKEWRLRDYCSEVNNGFRIGEMCKQACNEC
;
A
#
# COMPACT_ATOMS: atom_id res chain seq x y z
N MET A 1 -28.91 12.78 9.95
CA MET A 1 -28.47 12.38 8.60
C MET A 1 -28.83 13.41 7.54
N LYS A 2 -30.10 13.68 7.16
CA LYS A 2 -30.40 14.77 6.19
C LYS A 2 -29.75 16.12 6.57
N THR A 3 -29.87 16.54 7.83
CA THR A 3 -29.19 17.73 8.38
C THR A 3 -27.65 17.64 8.34
N PHE A 4 -27.08 16.44 8.42
CA PHE A 4 -25.63 16.21 8.41
C PHE A 4 -25.05 16.25 7.00
N SER A 5 -25.75 15.71 6.01
CA SER A 5 -25.41 15.90 4.60
C SER A 5 -25.38 17.40 4.29
N VAL A 6 -26.42 18.16 4.66
CA VAL A 6 -26.48 19.61 4.45
C VAL A 6 -25.35 20.35 5.16
N LEU A 7 -24.98 19.98 6.39
CA LEU A 7 -23.84 20.58 7.11
C LEU A 7 -22.50 20.29 6.43
N LEU A 8 -22.28 19.06 5.94
CA LEU A 8 -21.08 18.71 5.17
C LEU A 8 -21.03 19.50 3.85
N PHE A 9 -22.14 19.56 3.11
CA PHE A 9 -22.24 20.30 1.86
C PHE A 9 -22.14 21.84 2.03
N ALA A 10 -22.55 22.38 3.18
CA ALA A 10 -22.32 23.78 3.54
C ALA A 10 -20.83 24.05 3.85
N SER A 11 -20.13 23.12 4.49
CA SER A 11 -18.70 23.27 4.80
C SER A 11 -17.77 23.28 3.58
N ILE A 12 -18.25 22.78 2.42
CA ILE A 12 -17.50 22.77 1.15
C ILE A 12 -17.88 23.91 0.19
N GLY A 13 -18.65 24.91 0.66
CA GLY A 13 -18.96 26.12 -0.09
C GLY A 13 -19.93 25.93 -1.27
N ALA A 14 -20.80 24.93 -1.23
CA ALA A 14 -21.83 24.74 -2.27
C ALA A 14 -22.83 25.91 -2.29
N SER A 15 -23.26 26.31 -3.49
CA SER A 15 -24.25 27.37 -3.67
C SER A 15 -25.64 26.93 -3.20
N ALA A 16 -26.49 27.88 -2.80
CA ALA A 16 -27.86 27.58 -2.36
C ALA A 16 -28.70 26.88 -3.46
N SER A 17 -28.37 27.10 -4.73
CA SER A 17 -28.93 26.41 -5.89
C SER A 17 -28.58 24.92 -5.97
N GLU A 18 -27.36 24.52 -5.59
CA GLU A 18 -26.92 23.11 -5.62
C GLU A 18 -27.59 22.29 -4.51
N LEU A 19 -27.81 22.89 -3.34
CA LEU A 19 -28.51 22.26 -2.21
C LEU A 19 -29.98 21.91 -2.54
N CYS A 20 -30.64 22.68 -3.41
CA CYS A 20 -31.99 22.36 -3.89
C CYS A 20 -32.00 21.15 -4.85
N HIS A 21 -31.00 21.02 -5.73
CA HIS A 21 -31.03 20.00 -6.79
C HIS A 21 -30.96 18.56 -6.25
N LEU A 22 -30.21 18.29 -5.19
CA LEU A 22 -30.18 16.95 -4.57
C LEU A 22 -31.45 16.64 -3.77
N SER A 23 -32.12 17.63 -3.15
CA SER A 23 -33.41 17.40 -2.47
C SER A 23 -34.50 16.91 -3.42
N MET A 24 -34.41 17.22 -4.72
CA MET A 24 -35.39 16.77 -5.72
C MET A 24 -35.14 15.34 -6.23
N MET A 25 -33.99 14.71 -5.93
CA MET A 25 -33.70 13.32 -6.33
C MET A 25 -34.15 12.27 -5.31
N GLU A 26 -34.63 12.67 -4.11
CA GLU A 26 -35.14 11.76 -3.07
C GLU A 26 -36.67 11.86 -2.84
N ALA A 27 -37.42 12.60 -3.67
CA ALA A 27 -38.84 12.91 -3.42
C ALA A 27 -39.79 12.19 -4.41
N GLU A 28 -40.22 10.97 -4.07
CA GLU A 28 -41.52 10.48 -4.55
C GLU A 28 -42.64 11.29 -3.86
N SER A 29 -43.60 11.78 -4.65
CA SER A 29 -44.63 12.77 -4.28
C SER A 29 -44.09 14.17 -3.93
N GLY A 30 -44.24 15.10 -4.88
CA GLY A 30 -43.99 16.52 -4.64
C GLY A 30 -45.28 17.27 -4.31
N THR A 31 -45.29 17.98 -3.17
CA THR A 31 -46.03 19.26 -2.98
C THR A 31 -45.63 19.98 -1.68
N GLU A 32 -45.23 19.28 -0.62
CA GLU A 32 -44.96 19.91 0.70
C GLU A 32 -43.59 20.59 0.86
N ILE A 33 -42.62 20.35 -0.04
CA ILE A 33 -41.23 20.83 0.11
C ILE A 33 -41.06 22.36 -0.11
N ALA A 34 -42.04 23.00 -0.75
CA ALA A 34 -41.94 24.42 -1.14
C ALA A 34 -41.92 25.40 0.06
N ASP A 35 -42.58 25.08 1.18
CA ASP A 35 -42.71 26.00 2.32
C ASP A 35 -41.56 25.91 3.33
N ASP A 36 -40.90 24.75 3.49
CA ASP A 36 -39.76 24.61 4.42
C ASP A 36 -38.49 25.30 3.91
N CYS A 37 -38.35 25.50 2.59
CA CYS A 37 -37.24 26.27 2.02
C CYS A 37 -37.27 27.77 2.41
N ARG A 38 -38.40 28.30 2.89
CA ARG A 38 -38.51 29.72 3.32
C ARG A 38 -38.11 29.99 4.77
N LYS A 39 -37.94 28.95 5.61
CA LYS A 39 -37.62 29.13 7.04
C LYS A 39 -36.12 29.14 7.35
N ILE A 40 -35.26 28.73 6.42
CA ILE A 40 -33.80 28.71 6.60
C ILE A 40 -33.19 30.01 6.04
N SER A 41 -33.50 31.14 6.70
CA SER A 41 -32.77 32.40 6.47
C SER A 41 -31.45 32.37 7.24
N ILE A 42 -30.41 31.78 6.64
CA ILE A 42 -29.03 31.95 7.11
C ILE A 42 -28.58 33.34 6.65
N GLN A 43 -28.57 34.32 7.56
CA GLN A 43 -27.84 35.57 7.30
C GLN A 43 -26.34 35.28 7.31
N ILE A 44 -25.73 35.27 6.13
CA ILE A 44 -24.28 35.26 5.97
C ILE A 44 -23.82 36.71 6.08
N ASP A 45 -23.47 37.14 7.30
CA ASP A 45 -22.73 38.38 7.49
C ASP A 45 -21.24 38.15 7.23
N ASN A 46 -20.57 39.14 6.62
CA ASN A 46 -19.17 39.06 6.20
C ASN A 46 -18.18 39.18 7.38
N ALA A 47 -18.21 38.21 8.30
CA ALA A 47 -17.18 38.01 9.31
C ALA A 47 -17.07 36.53 9.71
N THR A 48 -15.83 36.06 9.87
CA THR A 48 -15.47 34.67 10.21
C THR A 48 -15.99 34.21 11.57
N ASN A 49 -17.22 33.68 11.65
CA ASN A 49 -17.69 32.84 12.76
C ASN A 49 -18.87 31.95 12.34
N LEU A 50 -18.74 30.64 12.51
CA LEU A 50 -19.86 29.70 12.40
C LEU A 50 -20.61 29.65 13.75
N VAL A 51 -21.70 30.40 13.89
CA VAL A 51 -22.57 30.34 15.06
C VAL A 51 -23.69 29.33 14.80
N LEU A 52 -23.70 28.24 15.57
CA LEU A 52 -24.74 27.19 15.48
C LEU A 52 -26.00 27.62 16.26
N PRO A 53 -27.20 27.64 15.64
CA PRO A 53 -28.45 27.67 16.40
C PRO A 53 -28.66 26.32 17.08
N ILE A 54 -28.69 26.31 18.41
CA ILE A 54 -28.97 25.10 19.19
C ILE A 54 -30.48 24.91 19.27
N ASP A 55 -31.02 23.89 18.59
CA ASP A 55 -32.36 23.39 18.88
C ASP A 55 -32.26 22.25 19.90
N THR A 56 -32.75 22.51 21.11
CA THR A 56 -32.48 21.71 22.30
C THR A 56 -33.42 20.51 22.41
N ASN A 57 -33.08 19.36 21.80
CA ASN A 57 -33.75 18.08 22.15
C ASN A 57 -33.00 16.75 21.90
N ARG A 58 -31.75 16.76 21.40
CA ARG A 58 -30.88 15.56 21.42
C ARG A 58 -29.41 15.95 21.44
N ALA A 59 -28.73 15.69 22.55
CA ALA A 59 -27.32 16.03 22.71
C ALA A 59 -26.45 15.19 21.75
N MET A 60 -25.61 15.87 20.97
CA MET A 60 -24.51 15.26 20.23
C MET A 60 -23.19 15.73 20.86
N HIS A 61 -22.28 14.80 21.14
CA HIS A 61 -20.91 15.15 21.49
C HIS A 61 -20.10 15.35 20.21
N VAL A 62 -19.74 16.60 19.95
CA VAL A 62 -18.70 16.97 18.98
C VAL A 62 -17.39 17.05 19.77
N GLY A 63 -16.48 16.12 19.52
CA GLY A 63 -15.12 16.22 20.05
C GLY A 63 -14.32 17.22 19.21
N SER A 64 -13.73 18.22 19.85
CA SER A 64 -12.75 19.09 19.20
C SER A 64 -11.67 19.47 20.21
N ASP A 65 -10.43 19.01 20.01
CA ASP A 65 -9.30 19.55 20.74
C ASP A 65 -8.99 20.95 20.22
N LYS A 66 -9.11 21.94 21.12
CA LYS A 66 -8.72 23.34 20.86
C LYS A 66 -8.12 23.96 22.11
N THR A 67 -6.80 24.11 22.11
CA THR A 67 -6.11 25.10 22.93
C THR A 67 -6.56 26.51 22.52
N ILE A 68 -7.10 27.29 23.45
CA ILE A 68 -7.50 28.68 23.24
C ILE A 68 -6.36 29.60 23.68
N GLU A 69 -5.81 30.37 22.74
CA GLU A 69 -5.05 31.58 23.06
C GLU A 69 -5.66 32.79 22.36
N SER A 70 -5.94 33.82 23.15
CA SER A 70 -6.48 35.10 22.71
C SER A 70 -5.41 36.19 22.76
N SER A 71 -5.02 36.73 21.60
CA SER A 71 -4.69 38.16 21.42
C SER A 71 -4.32 38.44 19.96
N GLU A 72 -4.40 39.72 19.59
CA GLU A 72 -4.36 40.16 18.19
C GLU A 72 -2.94 40.23 17.63
N SER A 73 -2.71 39.57 16.50
CA SER A 73 -1.81 40.08 15.45
C SER A 73 -2.06 39.35 14.13
N ARG A 74 -2.31 40.11 13.05
CA ARG A 74 -2.52 39.55 11.70
C ARG A 74 -1.21 39.14 11.05
N LYS A 75 -0.59 38.07 11.54
CA LYS A 75 0.29 37.23 10.71
C LYS A 75 -0.60 36.33 9.85
N LEU A 76 -0.20 36.02 8.62
CA LEU A 76 -0.86 34.94 7.86
C LEU A 76 -0.68 33.64 8.65
N LYS A 77 -1.74 33.21 9.35
CA LYS A 77 -1.76 31.89 9.97
C LYS A 77 -1.73 30.87 8.85
N LYS A 78 -0.63 30.10 8.73
CA LYS A 78 -0.62 28.87 7.92
C LYS A 78 -1.87 28.07 8.32
N LYS A 79 -2.72 27.72 7.35
CA LYS A 79 -3.84 26.81 7.62
C LYS A 79 -3.24 25.52 8.17
N LYS A 80 -3.71 25.05 9.31
CA LYS A 80 -3.40 23.70 9.81
C LYS A 80 -4.31 22.70 9.09
N SER A 81 -3.91 21.44 9.05
CA SER A 81 -4.84 20.35 8.78
C SER A 81 -5.98 20.36 9.80
N THR A 82 -7.11 19.75 9.46
CA THR A 82 -8.26 19.62 10.36
C THR A 82 -8.89 18.25 10.17
N PHE A 83 -8.93 17.46 11.25
CA PHE A 83 -9.73 16.25 11.33
C PHE A 83 -11.03 16.53 12.11
N ILE A 84 -12.15 16.03 11.59
CA ILE A 84 -13.48 16.13 12.23
C ILE A 84 -14.12 14.76 12.16
N SER A 85 -14.58 14.26 13.31
CA SER A 85 -15.34 13.01 13.38
C SER A 85 -16.64 13.19 14.18
N GLY A 86 -17.58 12.28 13.96
CA GLY A 86 -18.80 12.19 14.74
C GLY A 86 -19.43 10.81 14.65
N GLU A 87 -20.11 10.40 15.72
CA GLU A 87 -20.76 9.10 15.82
C GLU A 87 -22.18 9.24 16.40
N SER A 88 -23.06 8.36 15.97
CA SER A 88 -24.45 8.23 16.41
C SER A 88 -24.83 6.75 16.45
N THR A 89 -26.00 6.41 16.99
CA THR A 89 -26.50 5.02 17.00
C THR A 89 -26.62 4.41 15.59
N ASP A 90 -26.82 5.26 14.59
CA ASP A 90 -27.18 4.86 13.23
C ASP A 90 -26.00 4.95 12.26
N GLY A 91 -24.83 5.43 12.69
CA GLY A 91 -23.73 5.74 11.78
C GLY A 91 -22.68 6.71 12.33
N SER A 92 -21.60 6.86 11.58
CA SER A 92 -20.50 7.78 11.87
C SER A 92 -20.06 8.54 10.61
N PHE A 93 -19.32 9.62 10.79
CA PHE A 93 -18.59 10.28 9.71
C PHE A 93 -17.19 10.68 10.20
N ASN A 94 -16.26 10.74 9.26
CA ASN A 94 -14.89 11.20 9.43
C ASN A 94 -14.55 12.11 8.24
N LEU A 95 -13.86 13.23 8.48
CA LEU A 95 -13.43 14.17 7.44
C LEU A 95 -12.04 14.69 7.81
N TYR A 96 -11.08 14.53 6.89
CA TYR A 96 -9.79 15.19 6.92
C TYR A 96 -9.77 16.31 5.87
N GLN A 97 -9.22 17.46 6.25
CA GLN A 97 -8.90 18.57 5.37
C GLN A 97 -7.43 18.96 5.52
N ALA A 98 -6.69 18.93 4.41
CA ALA A 98 -5.30 19.35 4.32
C ALA A 98 -5.16 20.89 4.38
N PRO A 99 -3.97 21.42 4.73
CA PRO A 99 -3.66 22.85 4.65
C PRO A 99 -3.94 23.50 3.29
N SER A 100 -3.76 22.75 2.19
CA SER A 100 -4.03 23.21 0.82
C SER A 100 -5.52 23.40 0.52
N GLY A 101 -6.39 22.72 1.27
CA GLY A 101 -7.83 22.66 1.04
C GLY A 101 -8.31 21.36 0.40
N ALA A 102 -7.39 20.46 0.01
CA ALA A 102 -7.73 19.08 -0.35
C ALA A 102 -8.39 18.35 0.84
N MET A 103 -9.28 17.40 0.55
CA MET A 103 -10.07 16.69 1.56
C MET A 103 -10.33 15.24 1.20
N ALA A 104 -10.43 14.39 2.21
CA ALA A 104 -11.07 13.09 2.11
C ALA A 104 -12.04 12.91 3.28
N GLY A 105 -13.14 12.22 3.06
CA GLY A 105 -14.09 11.90 4.12
C GLY A 105 -14.81 10.58 3.87
N SER A 106 -15.25 9.95 4.96
CA SER A 106 -16.09 8.76 4.95
C SER A 106 -17.35 8.99 5.78
N ILE A 107 -18.46 8.39 5.35
CA ILE A 107 -19.75 8.42 6.04
C ILE A 107 -20.29 6.99 6.04
N ILE A 108 -20.63 6.48 7.22
CA ILE A 108 -21.14 5.12 7.42
C ILE A 108 -22.58 5.23 7.90
N ASP A 109 -23.52 4.65 7.16
CA ASP A 109 -24.92 4.47 7.58
C ASP A 109 -25.13 2.99 7.90
N LEU A 110 -25.24 2.68 9.19
CA LEU A 110 -25.42 1.32 9.72
C LEU A 110 -26.84 0.78 9.46
N ARG A 111 -27.82 1.64 9.16
CA ARG A 111 -29.20 1.23 8.84
C ARG A 111 -29.35 0.87 7.37
N LYS A 112 -28.75 1.66 6.48
CA LYS A 112 -28.67 1.36 5.04
C LYS A 112 -27.57 0.33 4.72
N ASN A 113 -26.66 0.08 5.66
CA ASN A 113 -25.44 -0.71 5.47
C ASN A 113 -24.60 -0.18 4.30
N THR A 114 -24.38 1.14 4.27
CA THR A 114 -23.67 1.84 3.18
C THR A 114 -22.51 2.66 3.69
N ILE A 115 -21.47 2.77 2.86
CA ILE A 115 -20.36 3.70 3.03
C ILE A 115 -20.42 4.70 1.88
N SER A 116 -20.35 5.99 2.19
CA SER A 116 -20.13 7.06 1.22
C SER A 116 -18.74 7.64 1.45
N GLN A 117 -17.89 7.59 0.43
CA GLN A 117 -16.57 8.25 0.43
C GLN A 117 -16.67 9.53 -0.40
N VAL A 118 -16.04 10.60 0.08
CA VAL A 118 -15.93 11.90 -0.59
C VAL A 118 -14.46 12.30 -0.65
N LYS A 119 -14.03 12.85 -1.78
CA LYS A 119 -12.64 13.27 -2.04
C LYS A 119 -12.64 14.57 -2.83
N MET A 120 -11.73 15.49 -2.52
CA MET A 120 -11.59 16.77 -3.20
C MET A 120 -10.13 17.20 -3.25
N SER A 121 -9.64 17.72 -4.38
CA SER A 121 -8.33 18.40 -4.45
C SER A 121 -8.46 19.89 -4.11
N SER A 122 -7.34 20.60 -3.94
CA SER A 122 -7.33 22.05 -3.73
C SER A 122 -7.81 22.85 -4.94
N SER A 123 -7.70 22.31 -6.16
CA SER A 123 -8.28 22.90 -7.39
C SER A 123 -9.82 22.84 -7.43
N GLY A 124 -10.43 21.94 -6.64
CA GLY A 124 -11.87 21.68 -6.66
C GLY A 124 -12.30 20.48 -7.50
N LYS A 125 -11.37 19.66 -8.03
CA LYS A 125 -11.70 18.32 -8.56
C LYS A 125 -12.36 17.51 -7.44
N ARG A 126 -13.51 16.86 -7.72
CA ARG A 126 -14.34 16.17 -6.73
C ARG A 126 -14.66 14.75 -7.17
N TYR A 127 -14.63 13.81 -6.23
CA TYR A 127 -15.10 12.45 -6.42
C TYR A 127 -15.94 12.02 -5.21
N ALA A 128 -17.06 11.36 -5.45
CA ALA A 128 -17.89 10.79 -4.39
C ALA A 128 -18.50 9.46 -4.85
N LYS A 129 -18.41 8.42 -4.01
CA LYS A 129 -18.96 7.08 -4.31
C LYS A 129 -19.65 6.52 -3.08
N THR A 130 -20.86 6.03 -3.26
CA THR A 130 -21.62 5.34 -2.21
C THR A 130 -21.78 3.87 -2.58
N ARG A 131 -21.48 2.97 -1.64
CA ARG A 131 -21.50 1.52 -1.84
C ARG A 131 -22.17 0.82 -0.67
N ASN A 132 -22.81 -0.32 -0.93
CA ASN A 132 -23.21 -1.20 0.16
C ASN A 132 -21.96 -1.85 0.78
N MET A 133 -21.91 -1.93 2.11
CA MET A 133 -20.78 -2.47 2.85
C MET A 133 -20.55 -3.98 2.57
N THR A 134 -21.53 -4.70 2.02
CA THR A 134 -21.33 -6.10 1.55
C THR A 134 -20.67 -6.22 0.17
N SER A 135 -20.58 -5.11 -0.58
CA SER A 135 -20.00 -5.05 -1.95
C SER A 135 -18.49 -4.79 -2.00
N PHE A 136 -17.88 -4.57 -0.83
CA PHE A 136 -16.44 -4.65 -0.67
C PHE A 136 -16.06 -6.14 -0.63
N PRO A 137 -14.95 -6.55 -1.26
CA PRO A 137 -14.33 -7.82 -0.94
C PRO A 137 -14.05 -7.91 0.56
N GLU A 138 -13.98 -9.11 1.10
CA GLU A 138 -13.39 -9.26 2.42
C GLU A 138 -11.85 -9.10 2.30
N GLU A 139 -11.18 -8.92 3.42
CA GLU A 139 -9.72 -9.01 3.54
C GLU A 139 -9.26 -10.47 3.37
N ARG A 140 -7.99 -10.71 3.04
CA ARG A 140 -7.46 -12.08 2.95
C ARG A 140 -6.87 -12.52 4.29
N ASP A 141 -7.11 -13.76 4.71
CA ASP A 141 -6.48 -14.35 5.91
C ASP A 141 -4.96 -14.07 5.95
N SER A 142 -4.52 -13.47 7.05
CA SER A 142 -3.12 -13.03 7.29
C SER A 142 -2.10 -14.15 7.06
N PHE A 143 -0.96 -13.81 6.46
CA PHE A 143 0.09 -14.79 6.19
C PHE A 143 1.00 -15.01 7.41
N GLU A 144 0.97 -16.23 7.95
CA GLU A 144 2.02 -16.72 8.86
C GLU A 144 3.22 -17.18 8.03
N LEU A 145 4.40 -16.60 8.28
CA LEU A 145 5.65 -17.11 7.70
C LEU A 145 6.00 -18.47 8.31
N PRO A 146 6.47 -19.44 7.50
CA PRO A 146 7.06 -20.67 8.03
C PRO A 146 8.22 -20.34 8.97
N THR A 147 8.28 -21.04 10.10
CA THR A 147 9.18 -20.80 11.23
C THR A 147 10.68 -21.03 10.97
N GLU A 148 11.11 -21.20 9.72
CA GLU A 148 12.50 -21.53 9.35
C GLU A 148 13.21 -20.44 8.52
N ILE A 149 12.62 -19.24 8.37
CA ILE A 149 13.34 -18.06 7.85
C ILE A 149 13.81 -17.20 9.03
N SER A 150 14.81 -17.69 9.76
CA SER A 150 15.55 -16.89 10.73
C SER A 150 16.44 -15.88 10.01
N ASP A 151 16.17 -14.58 10.17
CA ASP A 151 17.04 -13.36 10.07
C ASP A 151 18.14 -13.21 8.99
N ALA A 152 18.39 -14.20 8.14
CA ALA A 152 19.66 -14.40 7.44
C ALA A 152 19.79 -13.66 6.10
N ASN A 153 18.88 -12.74 5.78
CA ASN A 153 18.90 -11.98 4.52
C ASN A 153 18.70 -10.46 4.69
N PHE A 154 18.67 -9.92 5.92
CA PHE A 154 18.83 -8.48 6.15
C PHE A 154 20.32 -8.08 6.02
N GLY A 155 20.83 -8.18 4.80
CA GLY A 155 22.24 -7.96 4.44
C GLY A 155 22.70 -6.50 4.44
N VAL A 156 22.30 -5.71 5.44
CA VAL A 156 22.83 -4.37 5.66
C VAL A 156 23.86 -4.45 6.80
N ASN A 157 25.09 -4.05 6.53
CA ASN A 157 26.18 -3.98 7.52
C ASN A 157 25.96 -2.81 8.48
N THR A 158 24.94 -2.89 9.35
CA THR A 158 24.72 -1.92 10.42
C THR A 158 25.70 -2.20 11.56
N SER A 159 26.82 -1.48 11.55
CA SER A 159 27.62 -1.29 12.76
C SER A 159 26.70 -0.81 13.87
N THR A 160 26.67 -1.54 14.99
CA THR A 160 25.68 -1.36 16.06
C THR A 160 25.66 0.05 16.63
N ILE A 161 24.71 0.88 16.18
CA ILE A 161 24.24 2.06 16.92
C ILE A 161 23.26 1.57 17.99
N THR A 162 23.77 0.78 18.93
CA THR A 162 23.08 0.55 20.21
C THR A 162 23.38 1.74 21.12
N ARG A 163 22.50 2.74 21.10
CA ARG A 163 22.36 3.70 22.20
C ARG A 163 20.99 3.51 22.84
N ASN A 164 20.92 3.74 24.15
CA ASN A 164 19.68 3.64 24.91
C ASN A 164 18.64 4.62 24.34
N GLY A 165 17.67 4.11 23.57
CA GLY A 165 16.41 4.80 23.31
C GLY A 165 15.63 4.90 24.61
N SER A 166 15.87 5.97 25.37
CA SER A 166 15.19 6.22 26.63
C SER A 166 13.78 6.73 26.38
N GLY A 167 12.79 5.85 26.53
CA GLY A 167 11.44 6.29 26.91
C GLY A 167 10.28 5.93 26.00
N ASP A 168 10.48 5.32 24.82
CA ASP A 168 9.32 4.89 24.03
C ASP A 168 8.65 3.66 24.66
N GLN A 169 7.43 3.90 25.16
CA GLN A 169 6.57 2.89 25.80
C GLN A 169 5.59 2.26 24.81
N GLY A 170 5.60 2.69 23.54
CA GLY A 170 4.65 2.31 22.51
C GLY A 170 3.43 3.23 22.44
N ASP A 171 3.57 4.49 22.87
CA ASP A 171 2.51 5.51 22.78
C ASP A 171 2.35 6.05 21.34
N ILE A 172 3.39 5.86 20.51
CA ILE A 172 3.45 6.17 19.09
C ILE A 172 3.96 4.91 18.34
N LEU A 173 3.46 4.71 17.12
CA LEU A 173 4.03 3.80 16.12
C LEU A 173 4.28 4.57 14.84
N ASP A 174 5.53 4.61 14.38
CA ASP A 174 5.88 5.32 13.15
C ASP A 174 5.50 4.49 11.92
N ILE A 175 4.82 5.10 10.94
CA ILE A 175 4.35 4.42 9.73
C ILE A 175 4.79 5.15 8.46
N MET A 176 5.26 4.37 7.48
CA MET A 176 5.52 4.82 6.11
C MET A 176 4.48 4.25 5.14
N VAL A 177 3.91 5.12 4.30
CA VAL A 177 2.82 4.78 3.38
C VAL A 177 3.21 5.09 1.93
N PRO A 178 3.87 4.15 1.21
CA PRO A 178 3.98 4.25 -0.24
C PRO A 178 2.61 4.01 -0.92
N TRP A 179 2.43 4.54 -2.12
CA TRP A 179 1.27 4.20 -2.97
C TRP A 179 1.66 4.10 -4.44
N THR A 180 0.90 3.34 -5.23
CA THR A 180 1.20 3.14 -6.66
C THR A 180 0.46 4.14 -7.55
N LYS A 181 0.95 4.31 -8.79
CA LYS A 181 0.23 5.07 -9.82
C LYS A 181 -1.21 4.56 -10.04
N GLN A 182 -1.42 3.25 -10.05
CA GLN A 182 -2.74 2.67 -10.31
C GLN A 182 -3.73 2.99 -9.18
N ALA A 183 -3.30 2.86 -7.93
CA ALA A 183 -4.08 3.21 -6.76
C ALA A 183 -4.50 4.69 -6.76
N GLU A 184 -3.61 5.58 -7.20
CA GLU A 184 -3.88 7.01 -7.32
C GLU A 184 -4.94 7.33 -8.39
N CYS A 185 -4.86 6.70 -9.55
CA CYS A 185 -5.85 6.87 -10.61
C CYS A 185 -7.24 6.37 -10.18
N TRP A 186 -7.33 5.19 -9.55
CA TRP A 186 -8.58 4.72 -8.93
C TRP A 186 -9.11 5.69 -7.87
N ASN A 187 -8.22 6.16 -7.00
CA ASN A 187 -8.57 7.08 -5.93
C ASN A 187 -9.18 8.38 -6.45
N ALA A 188 -8.61 8.92 -7.54
CA ALA A 188 -9.08 10.13 -8.22
C ALA A 188 -10.30 9.92 -9.15
N GLY A 189 -10.79 8.67 -9.28
CA GLY A 189 -12.04 8.34 -9.97
C GLY A 189 -11.93 7.81 -11.40
N PHE A 190 -10.72 7.45 -11.86
CA PHE A 190 -10.52 6.82 -13.17
C PHE A 190 -10.83 5.31 -13.07
N GLU A 191 -11.93 4.86 -13.68
CA GLU A 191 -12.49 3.51 -13.47
C GLU A 191 -11.78 2.35 -14.21
N ASP A 192 -10.68 2.64 -14.91
CA ASP A 192 -9.73 1.65 -15.43
C ASP A 192 -8.42 1.59 -14.60
N GLY A 193 -8.25 2.50 -13.63
CA GLY A 193 -7.00 2.67 -12.89
C GLY A 193 -5.86 3.27 -13.72
N VAL A 194 -6.16 3.89 -14.87
CA VAL A 194 -5.16 4.48 -15.77
C VAL A 194 -5.45 5.98 -15.93
N CYS A 195 -4.44 6.78 -15.63
CA CYS A 195 -4.51 8.23 -15.75
C CYS A 195 -3.13 8.83 -15.95
N ASP A 196 -3.08 10.07 -16.42
CA ASP A 196 -1.93 10.93 -16.16
C ASP A 196 -2.04 11.46 -14.74
N VAL A 197 -0.95 11.30 -13.99
CA VAL A 197 -0.86 11.74 -12.60
C VAL A 197 -0.31 13.16 -12.53
N ASP A 198 -0.95 13.97 -11.72
CA ASP A 198 -0.80 15.41 -11.56
C ASP A 198 -0.83 15.76 -10.06
N GLU A 199 -0.92 17.06 -9.72
CA GLU A 199 -1.00 17.48 -8.32
C GLU A 199 -2.38 17.22 -7.71
N ASP A 200 -3.47 17.25 -8.49
CA ASP A 200 -4.83 16.99 -7.99
C ASP A 200 -5.02 15.53 -7.57
N THR A 201 -4.58 14.60 -8.42
CA THR A 201 -4.61 13.15 -8.19
C THR A 201 -3.73 12.78 -7.00
N LYS A 202 -2.56 13.41 -6.87
CA LYS A 202 -1.66 13.32 -5.71
C LYS A 202 -2.29 13.83 -4.41
N GLU A 203 -2.77 15.07 -4.37
CA GLU A 203 -3.41 15.65 -3.18
C GLU A 203 -4.61 14.83 -2.70
N MET A 204 -5.39 14.28 -3.64
CA MET A 204 -6.51 13.38 -3.31
C MET A 204 -6.03 12.05 -2.69
N MET A 205 -4.83 11.57 -3.00
CA MET A 205 -4.25 10.36 -2.38
C MET A 205 -3.61 10.67 -1.03
N GLU A 206 -2.86 11.77 -0.91
CA GLU A 206 -2.32 12.23 0.37
C GLU A 206 -3.45 12.45 1.38
N ALA A 207 -4.56 13.09 0.97
CA ALA A 207 -5.75 13.26 1.81
C ALA A 207 -6.44 11.92 2.18
N LEU A 208 -6.43 10.90 1.29
CA LEU A 208 -6.93 9.56 1.61
C LEU A 208 -6.07 8.89 2.69
N ILE A 209 -4.75 8.97 2.56
CA ILE A 209 -3.79 8.38 3.49
C ILE A 209 -3.93 9.02 4.87
N GLU A 210 -3.95 10.35 4.94
CA GLU A 210 -4.15 11.11 6.18
C GLU A 210 -5.48 10.75 6.85
N LEU A 211 -6.58 10.64 6.08
CA LEU A 211 -7.85 10.14 6.62
C LEU A 211 -7.72 8.71 7.16
N ALA A 212 -6.96 7.82 6.52
CA ALA A 212 -6.79 6.44 6.97
C ALA A 212 -5.99 6.33 8.27
N ILE A 213 -4.99 7.20 8.45
CA ILE A 213 -4.25 7.39 9.71
C ILE A 213 -5.19 7.87 10.81
N GLU A 214 -5.91 8.98 10.59
CA GLU A 214 -6.84 9.56 11.56
C GLU A 214 -7.99 8.61 11.92
N GLU A 215 -8.53 7.86 10.94
CA GLU A 215 -9.55 6.85 11.18
C GLU A 215 -9.05 5.68 12.03
N THR A 216 -7.76 5.34 11.93
CA THR A 216 -7.13 4.28 12.72
C THR A 216 -6.79 4.78 14.13
N ASN A 217 -6.28 6.01 14.27
CA ASN A 217 -6.05 6.65 15.57
C ASN A 217 -7.35 6.83 16.37
N LEU A 218 -8.43 7.22 15.69
CA LEU A 218 -9.76 7.27 16.29
C LEU A 218 -10.27 5.87 16.66
N ALA A 219 -9.98 4.83 15.87
CA ALA A 219 -10.33 3.45 16.21
C ALA A 219 -9.56 2.92 17.43
N PHE A 220 -8.27 3.24 17.55
CA PHE A 220 -7.44 2.92 18.72
C PHE A 220 -8.02 3.59 19.97
N THR A 221 -8.24 4.91 19.91
CA THR A 221 -8.87 5.70 21.00
C THR A 221 -10.22 5.13 21.41
N LYS A 222 -11.13 4.87 20.46
CA LYS A 222 -12.46 4.27 20.71
C LYS A 222 -12.41 2.84 21.27
N SER A 223 -11.26 2.18 21.26
CA SER A 223 -11.06 0.80 21.71
C SER A 223 -10.18 0.68 22.96
N ALA A 224 -9.72 1.79 23.53
CA ALA A 224 -8.70 1.83 24.60
C ALA A 224 -7.41 1.10 24.22
N ILE A 225 -6.93 1.35 23.00
CA ILE A 225 -5.58 1.01 22.55
C ILE A 225 -4.69 2.23 22.81
N ASN A 226 -3.57 2.02 23.47
CA ASN A 226 -2.72 3.08 24.03
C ASN A 226 -1.60 3.49 23.05
N THR A 227 -1.92 3.68 21.76
CA THR A 227 -0.98 4.22 20.78
C THR A 227 -1.70 5.12 19.78
N GLN A 228 -0.93 5.97 19.11
CA GLN A 228 -1.30 6.60 17.84
C GLN A 228 -0.31 6.20 16.75
N LEU A 229 -0.75 6.23 15.50
CA LEU A 229 0.12 6.19 14.32
C LEU A 229 0.66 7.58 14.05
N ASN A 230 1.96 7.67 13.76
CA ASN A 230 2.61 8.88 13.28
C ASN A 230 3.11 8.66 11.84
N LEU A 231 2.61 9.46 10.90
CA LEU A 231 2.95 9.31 9.48
C LEU A 231 4.30 9.98 9.18
N VAL A 232 5.39 9.22 9.31
CA VAL A 232 6.76 9.72 9.10
C VAL A 232 7.10 9.94 7.62
N HIS A 233 6.45 9.20 6.71
CA HIS A 233 6.66 9.37 5.27
C HIS A 233 5.53 8.81 4.42
N MET A 234 5.19 9.49 3.33
CA MET A 234 4.36 8.93 2.26
C MET A 234 4.89 9.39 0.90
N TYR A 235 4.81 8.52 -0.12
CA TYR A 235 5.29 8.83 -1.48
C TYR A 235 4.67 7.94 -2.55
N ARG A 236 4.55 8.47 -3.77
CA ARG A 236 4.22 7.66 -4.95
C ARG A 236 5.45 6.81 -5.34
N THR A 237 5.30 5.49 -5.31
CA THR A 237 6.31 4.57 -5.86
C THR A 237 6.11 4.39 -7.38
N ASN A 238 7.22 4.16 -8.10
CA ASN A 238 7.22 3.74 -9.50
C ASN A 238 6.85 2.25 -9.68
N TYR A 239 6.62 1.52 -8.59
CA TYR A 239 6.22 0.12 -8.61
C TYR A 239 4.91 -0.08 -9.38
N VAL A 240 4.97 -0.94 -10.38
CA VAL A 240 3.82 -1.38 -11.16
C VAL A 240 3.21 -2.61 -10.51
N GLU A 241 1.96 -2.48 -10.09
CA GLU A 241 1.21 -3.59 -9.50
C GLU A 241 1.06 -4.76 -10.48
N LYS A 242 1.14 -5.97 -9.93
CA LYS A 242 0.65 -7.17 -10.61
C LYS A 242 -0.81 -7.37 -10.26
N ASN A 243 -1.50 -8.26 -10.99
CA ASN A 243 -2.95 -8.50 -10.88
C ASN A 243 -3.50 -8.98 -9.50
N ARG A 244 -2.68 -9.00 -8.43
CA ARG A 244 -2.99 -9.56 -7.12
C ARG A 244 -2.24 -8.84 -5.99
N ALA A 245 -2.99 -8.41 -4.96
CA ALA A 245 -2.45 -7.79 -3.74
C ALA A 245 -1.34 -8.63 -3.09
N GLU A 246 -1.44 -9.96 -3.20
CA GLU A 246 -0.48 -10.90 -2.62
C GLU A 246 0.93 -10.78 -3.21
N ASN A 247 1.03 -10.51 -4.50
CA ASN A 247 2.32 -10.25 -5.12
C ASN A 247 2.91 -8.94 -4.60
N SER A 248 2.09 -7.89 -4.52
CA SER A 248 2.51 -6.58 -4.01
C SER A 248 2.97 -6.64 -2.54
N LEU A 249 2.35 -7.45 -1.68
CA LEU A 249 2.83 -7.63 -0.30
C LEU A 249 4.18 -8.36 -0.22
N HIS A 250 4.39 -9.39 -1.05
CA HIS A 250 5.66 -10.09 -1.12
C HIS A 250 6.76 -9.19 -1.71
N ASP A 251 6.48 -8.51 -2.82
CA ASP A 251 7.40 -7.60 -3.48
C ASP A 251 7.78 -6.39 -2.59
N LEU A 252 6.83 -5.86 -1.80
CA LEU A 252 7.04 -4.79 -0.80
C LEU A 252 7.94 -5.23 0.37
N ARG A 253 7.72 -6.42 0.93
CA ARG A 253 8.56 -6.94 2.03
C ARG A 253 9.93 -7.40 1.55
N ASP A 254 10.05 -7.87 0.31
CA ASP A 254 11.32 -8.37 -0.22
C ASP A 254 12.25 -7.26 -0.76
N GLY A 255 11.70 -6.06 -1.07
CA GLY A 255 12.48 -4.89 -1.47
C GLY A 255 13.34 -5.09 -2.72
N LYS A 256 12.86 -5.89 -3.69
CA LYS A 256 13.64 -6.37 -4.86
C LYS A 256 12.99 -6.12 -6.22
N LYS A 257 11.91 -5.33 -6.25
CA LYS A 257 11.24 -4.94 -7.50
C LYS A 257 11.46 -3.49 -7.78
N GLU A 258 11.45 -3.17 -9.08
CA GLU A 258 11.53 -1.81 -9.60
C GLU A 258 10.51 -0.90 -8.91
N GLY A 259 11.01 0.17 -8.29
CA GLY A 259 10.24 1.12 -7.48
C GLY A 259 10.17 0.80 -5.99
N LEU A 260 10.68 -0.34 -5.53
CA LEU A 260 10.67 -0.80 -4.13
C LEU A 260 12.07 -1.13 -3.59
N GLU A 261 13.15 -0.98 -4.38
CA GLU A 261 14.50 -1.37 -3.96
C GLU A 261 15.00 -0.61 -2.72
N ASN A 262 14.58 0.65 -2.58
CA ASN A 262 14.92 1.51 -1.46
C ASN A 262 13.93 1.40 -0.27
N ILE A 263 12.93 0.50 -0.29
CA ILE A 263 11.88 0.46 0.74
C ILE A 263 12.45 0.22 2.15
N HIS A 264 13.48 -0.62 2.27
CA HIS A 264 14.13 -0.89 3.56
C HIS A 264 15.07 0.24 4.01
N GLU A 265 15.70 0.92 3.05
CA GLU A 265 16.56 2.08 3.30
C GLU A 265 15.71 3.26 3.78
N LEU A 266 14.61 3.57 3.10
CA LEU A 266 13.63 4.58 3.52
C LEU A 266 12.99 4.22 4.86
N ARG A 267 12.61 2.95 5.09
CA ARG A 267 12.08 2.51 6.39
C ARG A 267 13.07 2.78 7.53
N LEU A 268 14.36 2.54 7.29
CA LEU A 268 15.43 2.84 8.25
C LEU A 268 15.67 4.35 8.41
N GLU A 269 15.72 5.12 7.32
CA GLU A 269 15.96 6.56 7.31
C GLU A 269 14.83 7.35 8.01
N LYS A 270 13.59 6.91 7.83
CA LYS A 270 12.38 7.57 8.36
C LYS A 270 11.94 7.05 9.72
N GLY A 271 12.62 6.05 10.28
CA GLY A 271 12.27 5.47 11.57
C GLY A 271 10.99 4.62 11.57
N ALA A 272 10.50 4.16 10.41
CA ALA A 272 9.16 3.59 10.31
C ALA A 272 9.05 2.14 10.85
N ASP A 273 8.38 1.98 11.99
CA ASP A 273 8.02 0.67 12.55
C ASP A 273 7.08 -0.11 11.65
N LEU A 274 6.16 0.55 10.95
CA LEU A 274 5.18 -0.04 10.04
C LEU A 274 5.39 0.44 8.59
N VAL A 275 5.16 -0.44 7.61
CA VAL A 275 5.07 -0.06 6.19
C VAL A 275 3.80 -0.61 5.57
N GLN A 276 2.96 0.28 5.05
CA GLN A 276 1.67 -0.09 4.47
C GLN A 276 1.48 0.55 3.10
N MET A 277 1.39 -0.26 2.04
CA MET A 277 1.26 0.27 0.67
C MET A 277 -0.21 0.37 0.24
N ILE A 278 -0.61 1.53 -0.30
CA ILE A 278 -1.92 1.68 -0.95
C ILE A 278 -1.84 1.17 -2.39
N VAL A 279 -2.74 0.25 -2.76
CA VAL A 279 -2.79 -0.46 -4.04
C VAL A 279 -4.15 -0.32 -4.75
N GLY A 280 -4.19 -0.58 -6.06
CA GLY A 280 -5.39 -0.64 -6.89
C GLY A 280 -5.86 -2.06 -7.23
N THR A 281 -5.08 -3.10 -6.92
CA THR A 281 -5.40 -4.51 -7.26
C THR A 281 -6.80 -4.93 -6.78
N PRO A 282 -7.64 -5.55 -7.61
CA PRO A 282 -9.07 -5.68 -7.33
C PRO A 282 -9.46 -6.86 -6.42
N ASN A 283 -8.55 -7.78 -6.11
CA ASN A 283 -8.94 -9.13 -5.65
C ASN A 283 -9.28 -9.26 -4.15
N TRP A 284 -8.68 -8.44 -3.29
CA TRP A 284 -9.01 -8.36 -1.86
C TRP A 284 -9.01 -6.90 -1.41
N CYS A 285 -9.63 -6.58 -0.27
CA CYS A 285 -9.52 -5.23 0.30
C CYS A 285 -8.13 -4.93 0.90
N GLY A 286 -7.40 -5.97 1.33
CA GLY A 286 -6.05 -5.86 1.87
C GLY A 286 -5.45 -7.22 2.18
N TRP A 287 -4.15 -7.21 2.50
CA TRP A 287 -3.43 -8.36 3.04
C TRP A 287 -2.18 -7.95 3.83
N ALA A 288 -1.87 -8.70 4.89
CA ALA A 288 -0.77 -8.44 5.80
C ALA A 288 -0.09 -9.73 6.29
N TYR A 289 1.15 -9.58 6.77
CA TYR A 289 1.79 -10.60 7.58
C TYR A 289 1.32 -10.50 9.04
N LEU A 290 1.17 -11.66 9.69
CA LEU A 290 0.82 -11.73 11.10
C LEU A 290 2.08 -11.56 11.98
N GLY A 291 2.23 -10.39 12.61
CA GLY A 291 3.38 -10.05 13.45
C GLY A 291 3.29 -10.58 14.90
N PRO A 292 3.91 -9.91 15.89
CA PRO A 292 4.46 -8.54 15.82
C PRO A 292 5.85 -8.41 15.15
N SER A 293 6.58 -9.49 14.83
CA SER A 293 8.01 -9.41 14.46
C SER A 293 8.35 -8.41 13.34
N LYS A 294 9.51 -7.73 13.46
CA LYS A 294 9.97 -6.62 12.60
C LYS A 294 9.90 -6.88 11.08
N ASP A 295 10.17 -8.11 10.66
CA ASP A 295 10.11 -8.62 9.28
C ASP A 295 8.68 -8.72 8.71
N LYS A 296 7.67 -8.72 9.59
CA LYS A 296 6.24 -8.86 9.30
C LYS A 296 5.45 -7.56 9.43
N MET A 297 6.11 -6.43 9.72
CA MET A 297 5.47 -5.10 9.76
C MET A 297 5.26 -4.52 8.36
N PHE A 298 4.64 -5.33 7.50
CA PHE A 298 4.31 -4.97 6.13
C PHE A 298 2.86 -5.36 5.82
N SER A 299 2.17 -4.47 5.12
CA SER A 299 0.78 -4.65 4.69
C SER A 299 0.50 -3.95 3.36
N VAL A 300 -0.56 -4.38 2.68
CA VAL A 300 -1.11 -3.69 1.50
C VAL A 300 -2.61 -3.50 1.65
N THR A 301 -3.14 -2.37 1.17
CA THR A 301 -4.56 -2.04 1.29
C THR A 301 -5.07 -1.38 0.02
N ARG A 302 -6.25 -1.78 -0.45
CA ARG A 302 -6.86 -1.21 -1.65
C ARG A 302 -7.42 0.19 -1.37
N ASP A 303 -7.22 1.13 -2.30
CA ASP A 303 -7.59 2.56 -2.14
C ASP A 303 -9.03 2.77 -1.64
N ASP A 304 -10.00 2.09 -2.25
CA ASP A 304 -11.42 2.22 -1.91
C ASP A 304 -11.80 1.50 -0.60
N CYS A 305 -10.96 0.61 -0.08
CA CYS A 305 -11.17 -0.12 1.16
C CYS A 305 -10.47 0.52 2.38
N ALA A 306 -9.50 1.41 2.14
CA ALA A 306 -8.66 2.02 3.17
C ALA A 306 -9.49 2.74 4.24
N THR A 307 -10.39 3.64 3.80
CA THR A 307 -11.18 4.53 4.67
C THR A 307 -12.67 4.19 4.66
N GLY A 308 -13.35 4.37 5.80
CA GLY A 308 -14.78 4.04 6.01
C GLY A 308 -15.11 2.55 6.05
N TYR A 309 -14.42 1.73 5.26
CA TYR A 309 -14.38 0.26 5.44
C TYR A 309 -13.28 -0.16 6.42
N PHE A 310 -12.36 0.76 6.77
CA PHE A 310 -11.31 0.62 7.77
C PHE A 310 -10.28 -0.49 7.51
N THR A 311 -10.04 -0.84 6.25
CA THR A 311 -9.07 -1.89 5.94
C THR A 311 -7.64 -1.45 6.27
N PHE A 312 -7.35 -0.15 6.21
CA PHE A 312 -6.01 0.35 6.57
C PHE A 312 -5.63 -0.06 8.00
N GLY A 313 -6.47 0.29 8.99
CA GLY A 313 -6.30 -0.15 10.37
C GLY A 313 -6.48 -1.66 10.58
N HIS A 314 -7.24 -2.36 9.72
CA HIS A 314 -7.37 -3.82 9.76
C HIS A 314 -6.03 -4.52 9.52
N GLU A 315 -5.32 -4.14 8.46
CA GLU A 315 -4.03 -4.75 8.13
C GLU A 315 -2.95 -4.40 9.17
N ILE A 316 -2.99 -3.21 9.76
CA ILE A 316 -2.16 -2.86 10.93
C ILE A 316 -2.51 -3.76 12.12
N GLY A 317 -3.78 -4.08 12.33
CA GLY A 317 -4.21 -5.05 13.34
C GLY A 317 -3.58 -6.44 13.13
N HIS A 318 -3.44 -6.91 11.90
CA HIS A 318 -2.69 -8.13 11.58
C HIS A 318 -1.18 -7.99 11.85
N ASN A 319 -0.57 -6.88 11.45
CA ASN A 319 0.83 -6.61 11.80
C ASN A 319 1.01 -6.64 13.34
N LEU A 320 0.10 -6.05 14.12
CA LEU A 320 0.10 -6.10 15.59
C LEU A 320 -0.43 -7.43 16.19
N GLY A 321 -0.52 -8.50 15.39
CA GLY A 321 -0.76 -9.86 15.85
C GLY A 321 -2.24 -10.23 16.10
N LEU A 322 -3.20 -9.49 15.56
CA LEU A 322 -4.62 -9.89 15.60
C LEU A 322 -5.00 -10.84 14.46
N TYR A 323 -5.91 -11.77 14.75
CA TYR A 323 -6.64 -12.58 13.78
C TYR A 323 -8.04 -12.01 13.54
N HIS A 324 -8.68 -12.47 12.46
CA HIS A 324 -9.99 -12.02 11.99
C HIS A 324 -11.14 -12.12 13.02
N ASP A 325 -11.85 -13.25 13.05
CA ASP A 325 -12.89 -13.53 14.03
C ASP A 325 -12.91 -15.03 14.38
N ARG A 326 -13.33 -15.32 15.62
CA ARG A 326 -13.31 -16.68 16.16
C ARG A 326 -14.24 -17.64 15.42
N GLY A 327 -15.34 -17.14 14.86
CA GLY A 327 -16.31 -17.92 14.11
C GLY A 327 -15.74 -18.41 12.78
N THR A 328 -15.13 -17.50 12.02
CA THR A 328 -14.54 -17.82 10.71
C THR A 328 -13.24 -18.62 10.83
N ALA A 329 -12.38 -18.29 11.79
CA ALA A 329 -11.19 -19.10 12.10
C ALA A 329 -11.50 -20.46 12.77
N ASN A 330 -12.78 -20.79 13.00
CA ASN A 330 -13.24 -21.95 13.76
C ASN A 330 -12.61 -22.06 15.17
N ALA A 331 -12.15 -20.93 15.72
CA ALA A 331 -11.35 -20.80 16.93
C ALA A 331 -12.19 -20.57 18.20
N CYS A 332 -13.48 -20.94 18.21
CA CYS A 332 -14.37 -20.61 19.33
C CYS A 332 -14.02 -21.27 20.67
N ASN A 333 -13.17 -22.30 20.65
CA ASN A 333 -12.58 -22.95 21.82
C ASN A 333 -11.18 -22.40 22.18
N SER A 334 -10.59 -21.54 21.34
CA SER A 334 -9.31 -20.88 21.63
C SER A 334 -9.42 -20.01 22.88
N LYS A 335 -8.37 -20.02 23.70
CA LYS A 335 -8.18 -19.15 24.86
C LYS A 335 -7.44 -17.85 24.51
N SER A 336 -7.02 -17.68 23.25
CA SER A 336 -6.36 -16.43 22.85
C SER A 336 -7.37 -15.30 22.73
N ALA A 337 -6.93 -14.10 23.09
CA ALA A 337 -7.71 -12.87 23.08
C ALA A 337 -7.64 -12.12 21.75
N ASN A 338 -6.63 -12.41 20.91
CA ASN A 338 -6.26 -11.66 19.71
C ASN A 338 -7.19 -11.89 18.50
N TYR A 339 -8.51 -11.90 18.70
CA TYR A 339 -9.50 -12.00 17.63
C TYR A 339 -10.44 -10.80 17.64
N GLY A 340 -10.84 -10.34 16.45
CA GLY A 340 -12.02 -9.51 16.29
C GLY A 340 -13.32 -10.18 16.75
N TYR A 341 -14.37 -9.37 16.82
CA TYR A 341 -15.66 -9.71 17.39
C TYR A 341 -16.83 -9.42 16.44
N ARG A 342 -17.83 -10.31 16.47
CA ARG A 342 -19.11 -10.19 15.77
C ARG A 342 -20.23 -10.23 16.80
N GLU A 343 -21.09 -9.23 16.80
CA GLU A 343 -22.23 -9.20 17.74
C GLU A 343 -23.25 -10.28 17.36
N LYS A 344 -23.68 -11.09 18.33
CA LYS A 344 -24.41 -12.35 18.08
C LYS A 344 -25.71 -12.23 17.28
N ASN A 345 -26.40 -11.11 17.34
CA ASN A 345 -27.62 -10.85 16.56
C ASN A 345 -27.32 -10.23 15.18
N GLY A 346 -26.07 -9.86 14.91
CA GLY A 346 -25.61 -9.23 13.68
C GLY A 346 -25.68 -7.71 13.69
N SER A 347 -25.84 -7.05 14.85
CA SER A 347 -25.99 -5.57 14.84
C SER A 347 -24.70 -4.83 14.50
N PHE A 348 -23.53 -5.45 14.68
CA PHE A 348 -22.24 -4.93 14.21
C PHE A 348 -21.15 -6.01 14.23
N ARG A 349 -20.00 -5.69 13.63
CA ARG A 349 -18.70 -6.36 13.76
C ARG A 349 -17.57 -5.34 13.96
N THR A 350 -16.50 -5.73 14.63
CA THR A 350 -15.29 -4.90 14.78
C THR A 350 -14.45 -4.89 13.50
N ILE A 351 -13.45 -3.99 13.43
CA ILE A 351 -12.53 -3.85 12.28
C ILE A 351 -11.98 -5.20 11.79
N MET A 352 -11.34 -5.97 12.68
CA MET A 352 -10.74 -7.28 12.31
C MET A 352 -11.74 -8.35 11.87
N ALA A 353 -13.02 -8.24 12.23
CA ALA A 353 -13.92 -9.37 12.04
C ALA A 353 -14.49 -9.43 10.61
N TYR A 354 -14.68 -10.63 10.07
CA TYR A 354 -15.36 -10.82 8.78
C TYR A 354 -16.87 -10.56 8.86
N ASN A 355 -17.48 -10.34 7.70
CA ASN A 355 -18.90 -10.11 7.58
C ASN A 355 -19.75 -11.33 8.01
N CYS A 356 -20.88 -11.09 8.66
CA CYS A 356 -21.74 -12.11 9.28
C CYS A 356 -22.59 -12.90 8.25
N ARG A 357 -21.94 -13.55 7.28
CA ARG A 357 -22.59 -14.27 6.16
C ARG A 357 -22.88 -15.75 6.46
N ASN A 358 -22.40 -16.32 7.57
CA ASN A 358 -22.51 -17.77 7.84
C ASN A 358 -22.84 -18.13 9.30
N LYS A 359 -24.13 -18.35 9.59
CA LYS A 359 -24.65 -18.79 10.90
C LYS A 359 -24.22 -20.20 11.37
N LYS A 360 -23.57 -21.00 10.51
CA LYS A 360 -23.07 -22.35 10.86
C LYS A 360 -21.67 -22.34 11.49
N GLN A 361 -21.01 -21.18 11.53
CA GLN A 361 -19.73 -20.99 12.20
C GLN A 361 -19.84 -21.17 13.72
N CYS A 362 -18.72 -21.44 14.39
CA CYS A 362 -18.70 -21.93 15.77
C CYS A 362 -19.22 -20.93 16.81
N ASP A 363 -19.31 -19.64 16.47
CA ASP A 363 -19.80 -18.54 17.30
C ASP A 363 -21.34 -18.43 17.31
N LYS A 364 -22.02 -19.18 16.43
CA LYS A 364 -23.48 -19.35 16.40
C LYS A 364 -24.22 -18.02 16.26
N MET A 365 -23.78 -17.24 15.25
CA MET A 365 -24.46 -16.02 14.80
C MET A 365 -25.94 -16.29 14.49
N LYS A 366 -26.83 -15.37 14.87
CA LYS A 366 -28.27 -15.48 14.56
C LYS A 366 -28.65 -14.94 13.18
N THR A 367 -27.72 -14.32 12.46
CA THR A 367 -27.90 -13.81 11.10
C THR A 367 -26.93 -14.47 10.14
N ASP A 368 -27.35 -14.55 8.88
CA ASP A 368 -26.55 -14.83 7.68
C ASP A 368 -26.67 -13.69 6.64
N LYS A 369 -27.35 -12.59 6.98
CA LYS A 369 -27.57 -11.43 6.09
C LYS A 369 -26.41 -10.44 6.05
N GLY A 370 -25.29 -10.76 6.72
CA GLY A 370 -24.20 -9.82 6.97
C GLY A 370 -24.44 -8.94 8.20
N CYS A 371 -23.44 -8.13 8.54
CA CYS A 371 -23.45 -7.18 9.65
C CYS A 371 -22.49 -6.00 9.37
N PRO A 372 -22.85 -4.77 9.79
CA PRO A 372 -22.03 -3.60 9.50
C PRO A 372 -20.77 -3.57 10.38
N ARG A 373 -19.65 -3.12 9.80
CA ARG A 373 -18.38 -2.88 10.49
C ARG A 373 -18.43 -1.52 11.20
N ILE A 374 -17.97 -1.48 12.44
CA ILE A 374 -17.81 -0.25 13.23
C ILE A 374 -16.33 0.10 13.41
N GLN A 375 -16.04 1.37 13.63
CA GLN A 375 -14.69 1.93 13.81
C GLN A 375 -14.10 1.59 15.20
N ARG A 376 -14.00 0.30 15.52
CA ARG A 376 -13.47 -0.22 16.78
C ARG A 376 -12.78 -1.56 16.56
N PHE A 377 -11.65 -1.75 17.23
CA PHE A 377 -11.11 -3.06 17.53
C PHE A 377 -11.90 -3.70 18.67
N SER A 378 -11.75 -5.00 18.84
CA SER A 378 -12.47 -5.73 19.89
C SER A 378 -11.94 -5.40 21.28
N ASN A 379 -12.83 -4.96 22.17
CA ASN A 379 -12.58 -4.74 23.58
C ASN A 379 -13.87 -5.09 24.36
N PRO A 380 -13.84 -6.00 25.35
CA PRO A 380 -15.02 -6.44 26.09
C PRO A 380 -15.58 -5.39 27.06
N ASP A 381 -14.76 -4.44 27.51
CA ASP A 381 -15.12 -3.42 28.50
C ASP A 381 -15.68 -2.14 27.84
N ILE A 382 -15.52 -2.00 26.51
CA ILE A 382 -16.10 -0.93 25.70
C ILE A 382 -17.49 -1.33 25.20
N MET A 383 -18.42 -0.38 25.21
CA MET A 383 -19.79 -0.53 24.73
C MET A 383 -20.03 0.21 23.41
N PHE A 384 -20.76 -0.40 22.49
CA PHE A 384 -21.36 0.25 21.32
C PHE A 384 -22.86 -0.04 21.28
N ASN A 385 -23.69 1.02 21.19
CA ASN A 385 -25.15 0.91 21.26
C ASN A 385 -25.68 0.03 22.42
N GLY A 386 -25.05 0.15 23.59
CA GLY A 386 -25.42 -0.61 24.81
C GLY A 386 -25.01 -2.09 24.80
N LYS A 387 -24.11 -2.50 23.90
CA LYS A 387 -23.60 -3.89 23.81
C LYS A 387 -22.07 -3.91 23.88
N PRO A 388 -21.45 -4.93 24.49
CA PRO A 388 -19.99 -5.02 24.56
C PRO A 388 -19.38 -5.24 23.17
N VAL A 389 -18.21 -4.64 22.94
CA VAL A 389 -17.48 -4.70 21.66
C VAL A 389 -16.45 -5.85 21.65
N GLY A 390 -16.63 -6.85 22.51
CA GLY A 390 -15.71 -7.98 22.62
C GLY A 390 -16.24 -9.12 23.49
N ILE A 391 -15.37 -10.09 23.74
CA ILE A 391 -15.61 -11.18 24.68
C ILE A 391 -14.39 -11.29 25.59
N LYS A 392 -14.59 -11.17 26.90
CA LYS A 392 -13.53 -11.27 27.89
C LYS A 392 -12.69 -12.55 27.69
N ASP A 393 -11.37 -12.35 27.62
CA ASP A 393 -10.34 -13.38 27.41
C ASP A 393 -10.47 -14.21 26.12
N LYS A 394 -11.16 -13.68 25.09
CA LYS A 394 -11.48 -14.42 23.86
C LYS A 394 -11.52 -13.56 22.59
N ALA A 395 -12.02 -12.35 22.68
CA ALA A 395 -12.06 -11.35 21.61
C ALA A 395 -11.84 -9.98 22.26
N ASP A 396 -10.57 -9.72 22.53
CA ASP A 396 -10.00 -8.57 23.24
C ASP A 396 -8.66 -8.22 22.56
N GLY A 397 -8.79 -7.88 21.28
CA GLY A 397 -7.71 -7.39 20.44
C GLY A 397 -7.08 -6.10 20.96
N ALA A 398 -7.83 -5.23 21.65
CA ALA A 398 -7.26 -4.03 22.27
C ALA A 398 -6.17 -4.36 23.30
N ARG A 399 -6.45 -5.27 24.24
CA ARG A 399 -5.44 -5.78 25.17
C ARG A 399 -4.29 -6.49 24.45
N SER A 400 -4.60 -7.21 23.38
CA SER A 400 -3.60 -7.97 22.62
C SER A 400 -2.61 -7.04 21.90
N ILE A 401 -3.09 -5.93 21.33
CA ILE A 401 -2.25 -4.86 20.75
C ILE A 401 -1.44 -4.18 21.86
N ASN A 402 -2.07 -3.74 22.95
CA ASN A 402 -1.39 -3.03 24.04
C ASN A 402 -0.21 -3.80 24.64
N ASN A 403 -0.25 -5.14 24.60
CA ASN A 403 0.84 -5.99 25.07
C ASN A 403 2.09 -5.98 24.16
N VAL A 404 1.97 -5.61 22.88
CA VAL A 404 3.09 -5.64 21.91
C VAL A 404 3.63 -4.25 21.54
N LEU A 405 2.91 -3.17 21.84
CA LEU A 405 3.28 -1.78 21.47
C LEU A 405 4.74 -1.45 21.82
N SER A 406 5.15 -1.72 23.08
CA SER A 406 6.51 -1.44 23.56
C SER A 406 7.61 -2.32 22.94
N GLU A 407 7.27 -3.39 22.22
CA GLU A 407 8.22 -4.16 21.40
C GLU A 407 8.33 -3.53 20.00
N VAL A 408 7.19 -3.24 19.38
CA VAL A 408 7.11 -2.74 18.00
C VAL A 408 7.73 -1.35 17.86
N ALA A 409 7.43 -0.42 18.78
CA ALA A 409 7.98 0.95 18.83
C ALA A 409 9.50 1.03 19.11
N LYS A 410 10.20 -0.11 19.15
CA LYS A 410 11.67 -0.20 19.29
C LYS A 410 12.32 -0.81 18.05
N TYR A 411 11.55 -1.09 16.99
CA TYR A 411 12.10 -1.69 15.77
C TYR A 411 12.93 -0.70 14.98
N PHE A 412 12.56 0.57 14.96
CA PHE A 412 13.40 1.65 14.46
C PHE A 412 13.52 2.76 15.51
N VAL A 413 14.50 3.65 15.33
CA VAL A 413 14.68 4.80 16.20
C VAL A 413 14.04 5.99 15.51
N HIS A 414 13.18 6.73 16.22
CA HIS A 414 12.64 7.99 15.73
C HIS A 414 13.80 8.96 15.43
N VAL A 415 13.91 9.38 14.17
CA VAL A 415 14.97 10.32 13.74
C VAL A 415 14.41 11.74 13.79
N ASP A 416 14.42 12.33 14.99
CA ASP A 416 14.20 13.77 15.19
C ASP A 416 15.32 14.57 14.49
N LEU A 417 15.12 14.91 13.21
CA LEU A 417 16.08 15.70 12.42
C LEU A 417 16.23 17.17 12.89
N ASP A 418 15.48 17.59 13.91
CA ASP A 418 15.41 18.98 14.39
C ASP A 418 16.38 19.33 15.54
N THR A 419 17.35 18.46 15.88
CA THR A 419 18.27 18.72 17.03
C THR A 419 19.74 19.05 16.69
N ASP A 420 20.25 18.74 15.50
CA ASP A 420 21.67 18.96 15.14
C ASP A 420 21.90 20.16 14.20
N SER A 421 21.32 21.31 14.56
CA SER A 421 21.79 22.61 14.06
C SER A 421 22.79 23.22 15.06
N PRO A 422 24.11 23.24 14.77
CA PRO A 422 25.10 23.69 15.73
C PRO A 422 24.92 25.18 16.04
N SER A 423 24.56 25.49 17.29
CA SER A 423 24.32 26.86 17.75
C SER A 423 25.62 27.66 17.83
N ILE A 424 26.03 28.27 16.71
CA ILE A 424 27.09 29.29 16.69
C ILE A 424 26.49 30.62 17.16
N LYS A 425 26.18 30.72 18.45
CA LYS A 425 25.87 31.99 19.10
C LYS A 425 26.39 31.99 20.55
N PRO A 426 27.36 32.86 20.90
CA PRO A 426 27.88 32.92 22.26
C PRO A 426 26.77 33.29 23.26
N SER A 427 26.65 32.52 24.33
CA SER A 427 25.80 32.89 25.47
C SER A 427 26.47 34.00 26.27
N ASN A 428 25.83 35.18 26.30
CA ASN A 428 26.25 36.30 27.14
C ASN A 428 25.35 36.40 28.38
N GLU A 429 25.38 35.38 29.26
CA GLU A 429 24.91 35.55 30.64
C GLU A 429 25.59 34.53 31.58
N PRO A 430 26.17 34.95 32.74
CA PRO A 430 26.85 34.06 33.67
C PRO A 430 25.87 33.33 34.58
N SER A 431 25.99 32.00 34.69
CA SER A 431 25.18 31.20 35.60
C SER A 431 25.55 31.43 37.08
N SER A 432 24.55 31.69 37.90
CA SER A 432 24.72 31.87 39.35
C SER A 432 24.34 30.61 40.11
N LEU A 433 25.35 29.78 40.46
CA LEU A 433 25.47 28.95 41.68
C LEU A 433 26.59 27.89 41.48
N PRO A 434 27.47 27.65 42.48
CA PRO A 434 28.57 26.70 42.36
C PRO A 434 28.14 25.26 42.66
N SER A 435 28.48 24.32 41.77
CA SER A 435 28.34 22.88 42.02
C SER A 435 29.61 22.34 42.69
N ASN A 436 29.51 21.95 43.97
CA ASN A 436 30.60 21.33 44.71
C ASN A 436 30.52 19.80 44.59
N THR A 437 31.29 19.21 43.67
CA THR A 437 31.99 17.92 43.89
C THR A 437 32.98 17.66 42.73
N PRO A 438 34.19 17.12 42.99
CA PRO A 438 35.24 17.07 41.97
C PRO A 438 35.16 15.78 41.11
N SER A 439 35.46 15.91 39.82
CA SER A 439 35.95 14.81 38.99
C SER A 439 37.31 15.22 38.43
N ASP A 440 38.33 14.42 38.77
CA ASP A 440 39.73 14.76 38.53
C ASP A 440 40.20 14.56 37.08
N THR A 441 41.29 15.24 36.77
CA THR A 441 42.25 14.96 35.67
C THR A 441 41.80 15.13 34.21
N PHE A 442 42.01 16.34 33.69
CA PHE A 442 42.79 16.53 32.46
C PHE A 442 43.80 17.66 32.68
N ASN A 443 45.07 17.45 32.28
CA ASN A 443 46.09 18.50 32.26
C ASN A 443 46.99 18.33 31.01
N PRO A 444 46.98 19.28 30.05
CA PRO A 444 47.86 19.26 28.89
C PRO A 444 49.05 20.22 29.06
N SER A 445 50.21 19.87 28.48
CA SER A 445 51.27 20.86 28.20
C SER A 445 52.00 20.56 26.90
N MET A 446 52.27 21.59 26.11
CA MET A 446 52.83 21.49 24.76
C MET A 446 54.37 21.49 24.73
N ALA A 447 54.95 20.61 23.90
CA ALA A 447 56.09 20.86 22.98
C ALA A 447 57.47 21.34 23.53
N PRO A 448 58.53 21.37 22.70
CA PRO A 448 59.04 20.32 21.80
C PRO A 448 60.58 20.11 21.93
N SER A 449 61.15 19.05 21.32
CA SER A 449 62.52 19.14 20.75
C SER A 449 62.80 18.07 19.67
N GLN A 450 63.91 18.25 18.95
CA GLN A 450 64.24 17.72 17.62
C GLN A 450 65.18 16.49 17.63
N VAL A 451 64.98 15.54 16.69
CA VAL A 451 65.88 14.61 15.91
C VAL A 451 67.30 14.17 16.42
N PRO A 452 68.02 13.18 15.80
CA PRO A 452 67.65 12.15 14.78
C PRO A 452 68.21 10.71 15.01
N SER A 453 67.90 9.83 14.03
CA SER A 453 68.75 8.74 13.48
C SER A 453 69.11 7.48 14.28
N ILE A 454 68.43 6.40 13.88
CA ILE A 454 68.86 4.98 13.80
C ILE A 454 70.38 4.75 13.58
N SER A 455 70.94 3.80 14.34
CA SER A 455 72.32 3.33 14.24
C SER A 455 72.46 2.08 13.36
N ALA A 456 73.59 1.97 12.65
CA ALA A 456 73.94 0.84 11.80
C ALA A 456 74.80 -0.21 12.53
N SER A 457 74.98 -1.39 11.91
CA SER A 457 76.16 -2.24 12.11
C SER A 457 76.42 -3.14 10.89
N PRO A 458 77.67 -3.59 10.65
CA PRO A 458 78.17 -3.79 9.29
C PRO A 458 78.66 -5.22 8.99
N SER A 459 79.03 -5.47 7.73
CA SER A 459 80.18 -6.32 7.35
C SER A 459 80.58 -6.11 5.89
N ASP A 460 81.82 -5.68 5.65
CA ASP A 460 82.42 -5.53 4.33
C ASP A 460 83.03 -6.85 3.82
N SER A 461 82.99 -7.06 2.49
CA SER A 461 84.21 -7.10 1.63
C SER A 461 84.04 -7.98 0.38
N ASN A 462 84.03 -7.35 -0.81
CA ASN A 462 85.15 -7.39 -1.77
C ASN A 462 84.79 -6.79 -3.15
N ARG A 463 85.84 -6.41 -3.89
CA ARG A 463 85.88 -5.48 -5.03
C ARG A 463 86.25 -6.24 -6.35
N PRO A 464 86.49 -5.58 -7.50
CA PRO A 464 85.57 -5.22 -8.60
C PRO A 464 85.81 -6.00 -9.92
N SER A 465 85.10 -5.65 -11.02
CA SER A 465 85.70 -5.08 -12.27
C SER A 465 84.74 -5.05 -13.48
N ASN A 466 84.78 -3.94 -14.25
CA ASN A 466 84.63 -3.82 -15.74
C ASN A 466 83.32 -4.28 -16.46
N SER A 467 82.86 -3.70 -17.58
CA SER A 467 83.24 -2.48 -18.34
C SER A 467 82.18 -2.08 -19.41
N SER A 468 82.37 -0.90 -20.02
CA SER A 468 82.05 -0.53 -21.44
C SER A 468 80.58 -0.42 -21.95
N SER A 469 80.06 0.83 -22.04
CA SER A 469 79.90 1.68 -23.25
C SER A 469 79.52 1.10 -24.65
N PRO A 470 79.06 1.90 -25.65
CA PRO A 470 78.65 3.33 -25.68
C PRO A 470 77.36 3.68 -26.49
N SER A 471 77.02 4.97 -26.54
CA SER A 471 75.96 5.62 -27.33
C SER A 471 76.17 5.67 -28.86
N LYS A 472 75.12 6.08 -29.59
CA LYS A 472 75.25 6.99 -30.75
C LYS A 472 74.25 8.14 -30.69
N LYS A 473 74.67 9.29 -31.23
CA LYS A 473 73.99 10.59 -31.36
C LYS A 473 74.44 11.16 -32.70
N GLU A 474 73.56 11.78 -33.47
CA GLU A 474 73.95 12.68 -34.57
C GLU A 474 72.82 13.68 -34.88
N SER A 475 73.17 14.81 -35.50
CA SER A 475 72.39 16.05 -35.57
C SER A 475 72.96 16.92 -36.69
N GLU A 476 72.11 17.54 -37.52
CA GLU A 476 72.34 18.70 -38.44
C GLU A 476 71.10 18.82 -39.37
N SER A 477 70.68 19.92 -40.00
CA SER A 477 70.92 21.39 -39.86
C SER A 477 69.82 22.17 -40.66
N PRO A 478 69.75 23.52 -40.69
CA PRO A 478 68.48 24.27 -40.85
C PRO A 478 68.25 25.03 -42.18
N SER A 479 67.03 25.58 -42.40
CA SER A 479 66.73 27.04 -42.54
C SER A 479 65.45 27.42 -43.34
N MET A 480 65.02 28.69 -43.18
CA MET A 480 64.07 29.51 -43.99
C MET A 480 62.54 29.47 -43.70
N SER A 481 62.07 30.57 -43.10
CA SER A 481 60.67 31.07 -43.01
C SER A 481 60.29 31.88 -44.29
N PRO A 482 59.14 32.60 -44.43
CA PRO A 482 57.99 32.88 -43.53
C PRO A 482 56.60 32.55 -44.20
N THR A 483 55.37 32.92 -43.77
CA THR A 483 54.86 34.15 -43.07
C THR A 483 53.38 34.00 -42.61
N ILE A 484 52.94 34.80 -41.61
CA ILE A 484 51.54 35.18 -41.18
C ILE A 484 50.55 34.08 -40.68
N LEU A 485 49.60 34.28 -39.75
CA LEU A 485 49.11 35.47 -38.98
C LEU A 485 48.44 35.09 -37.62
N SER A 486 48.72 35.86 -36.56
CA SER A 486 47.90 36.19 -35.35
C SER A 486 46.86 35.22 -34.74
N SER A 487 47.07 34.78 -33.49
CA SER A 487 46.44 35.37 -32.27
C SER A 487 46.44 34.38 -31.08
N GLU A 488 46.82 34.86 -29.89
CA GLU A 488 46.91 34.07 -28.66
C GLU A 488 46.24 34.83 -27.49
N PRO A 489 45.39 34.18 -26.68
CA PRO A 489 45.05 34.64 -25.35
C PRO A 489 45.55 33.68 -24.26
N SER A 490 46.10 34.24 -23.19
CA SER A 490 46.72 33.51 -22.07
C SER A 490 45.73 32.73 -21.21
N MET A 491 46.09 31.49 -20.83
CA MET A 491 45.38 30.68 -19.83
C MET A 491 46.33 30.27 -18.69
N LEU A 492 46.07 30.77 -17.49
CA LEU A 492 46.57 30.21 -16.22
C LEU A 492 45.38 30.19 -15.23
N PRO A 493 45.18 29.10 -14.44
CA PRO A 493 43.85 28.77 -13.95
C PRO A 493 43.56 29.27 -12.53
N SER A 494 42.31 29.68 -12.27
CA SER A 494 41.74 29.80 -10.93
C SER A 494 40.68 28.70 -10.72
N GLN A 495 40.84 27.92 -9.65
CA GLN A 495 39.84 26.95 -9.21
C GLN A 495 38.72 27.67 -8.44
N LEU A 496 37.45 27.37 -8.76
CA LEU A 496 36.28 27.25 -7.85
C LEU A 496 34.98 27.36 -8.69
N PRO A 497 34.10 26.33 -8.73
CA PRO A 497 32.79 26.45 -9.34
C PRO A 497 31.76 27.06 -8.37
N SER A 498 31.08 28.12 -8.80
CA SER A 498 29.94 28.74 -8.08
C SER A 498 28.60 28.22 -8.61
N ASN A 499 27.64 27.97 -7.72
CA ASN A 499 26.29 27.50 -8.08
C ASN A 499 25.33 28.64 -8.52
N ALA A 500 24.35 28.29 -9.36
CA ALA A 500 23.18 29.09 -9.82
C ALA A 500 23.48 30.28 -10.78
N PRO A 501 22.49 30.88 -11.49
CA PRO A 501 21.05 30.58 -11.64
C PRO A 501 20.72 29.97 -13.05
N SER A 502 19.51 29.98 -13.67
CA SER A 502 18.16 30.53 -13.40
C SER A 502 17.06 29.76 -14.16
N TYR A 503 15.78 30.04 -13.86
CA TYR A 503 14.61 29.73 -14.71
C TYR A 503 14.03 31.00 -15.39
N ILE A 504 13.41 30.85 -16.56
CA ILE A 504 12.17 31.53 -17.04
C ILE A 504 11.71 30.83 -18.36
N PRO A 505 10.40 30.56 -18.57
CA PRO A 505 9.92 29.71 -19.67
C PRO A 505 9.36 30.48 -20.89
N SER A 506 9.23 29.79 -22.04
CA SER A 506 8.55 30.30 -23.24
C SER A 506 7.22 29.58 -23.51
N ASN A 507 6.11 30.33 -23.55
CA ASN A 507 4.78 29.83 -23.89
C ASN A 507 4.48 29.99 -25.40
N ALA A 508 4.12 28.89 -26.08
CA ALA A 508 3.13 28.86 -27.19
C ALA A 508 2.82 27.39 -27.60
N PRO A 509 1.54 26.99 -27.75
CA PRO A 509 1.17 25.60 -28.07
C PRO A 509 0.99 25.34 -29.58
N SER A 510 1.23 24.11 -30.04
CA SER A 510 0.77 23.62 -31.35
C SER A 510 -0.27 22.51 -31.20
N TYR A 511 -1.53 22.82 -31.54
CA TYR A 511 -2.59 21.82 -31.72
C TYR A 511 -2.44 21.13 -33.08
N ILE A 512 -2.57 19.80 -33.09
CA ILE A 512 -3.36 18.98 -34.05
C ILE A 512 -3.42 17.54 -33.46
N PRO A 513 -4.61 16.96 -33.25
CA PRO A 513 -4.73 15.59 -32.74
C PRO A 513 -4.60 14.55 -33.87
N SER A 514 -3.82 13.49 -33.64
CA SER A 514 -3.83 12.30 -34.50
C SER A 514 -4.98 11.38 -34.09
N SER A 515 -6.04 11.36 -34.89
CA SER A 515 -7.20 10.49 -34.69
C SER A 515 -7.02 9.14 -35.42
N VAL A 516 -6.39 8.16 -34.79
CA VAL A 516 -6.52 6.75 -35.18
C VAL A 516 -6.68 5.87 -33.94
N HIS A 517 -7.90 5.40 -33.68
CA HIS A 517 -8.12 4.29 -32.77
C HIS A 517 -7.65 3.00 -33.47
N SER A 518 -6.61 2.35 -32.95
CA SER A 518 -6.38 0.93 -33.22
C SER A 518 -6.87 0.13 -32.02
N ALA A 519 -8.16 -0.16 -32.00
CA ALA A 519 -8.77 -1.00 -30.99
C ALA A 519 -8.33 -2.46 -31.20
N THR A 520 -7.33 -2.89 -30.44
CA THR A 520 -7.08 -4.32 -30.17
C THR A 520 -7.37 -4.57 -28.70
N PRO A 521 -8.46 -5.30 -28.35
CA PRO A 521 -8.77 -5.56 -26.96
C PRO A 521 -7.73 -6.54 -26.39
N THR A 522 -6.99 -6.11 -25.36
CA THR A 522 -6.11 -7.01 -24.60
C THR A 522 -6.93 -8.18 -24.04
N ALA A 523 -6.50 -9.39 -24.38
CA ALA A 523 -7.30 -10.60 -24.24
C ALA A 523 -7.74 -10.87 -22.79
N SER A 524 -9.03 -11.15 -22.62
CA SER A 524 -9.56 -11.65 -21.35
C SER A 524 -8.96 -13.03 -21.04
N VAL A 525 -8.28 -13.13 -19.90
CA VAL A 525 -7.59 -14.37 -19.46
C VAL A 525 -8.57 -15.55 -19.53
N CYS A 526 -8.12 -16.62 -20.20
CA CYS A 526 -8.89 -17.86 -20.28
C CYS A 526 -8.78 -18.64 -18.97
N GLU A 527 -9.77 -18.47 -18.09
CA GLU A 527 -9.89 -19.29 -16.89
C GLU A 527 -11.32 -19.76 -16.60
N ASN A 528 -11.45 -20.73 -15.69
CA ASN A 528 -12.73 -21.03 -15.04
C ASN A 528 -12.80 -20.19 -13.76
N LYS A 529 -13.91 -19.51 -13.50
CA LYS A 529 -14.11 -18.84 -12.21
C LYS A 529 -14.33 -19.89 -11.13
N ASN A 530 -13.46 -19.90 -10.13
CA ASN A 530 -13.44 -20.95 -9.10
C ASN A 530 -14.71 -20.98 -8.23
N ASP A 531 -15.35 -19.82 -8.05
CA ASP A 531 -16.56 -19.66 -7.22
C ASP A 531 -17.86 -19.80 -8.02
N PHE A 532 -17.80 -20.09 -9.33
CA PHE A 532 -18.99 -20.26 -10.17
C PHE A 532 -19.52 -21.69 -10.13
N GLU A 533 -20.71 -21.86 -9.54
CA GLU A 533 -21.51 -23.08 -9.62
C GLU A 533 -22.81 -22.85 -10.39
N PHE A 534 -23.21 -23.84 -11.20
CA PHE A 534 -24.39 -23.77 -12.04
C PHE A 534 -25.31 -24.98 -11.84
N TRP A 535 -26.59 -24.85 -12.19
CA TRP A 535 -27.56 -25.94 -12.03
C TRP A 535 -27.29 -27.09 -13.02
N LYS A 536 -27.09 -28.30 -12.46
CA LYS A 536 -26.91 -29.56 -13.21
C LYS A 536 -28.16 -29.95 -14.03
N ASP A 537 -29.32 -29.49 -13.60
CA ASP A 537 -30.63 -29.61 -14.24
C ASP A 537 -31.36 -28.30 -13.91
N PRO A 538 -31.42 -27.33 -14.85
CA PRO A 538 -31.94 -25.99 -14.56
C PRO A 538 -33.46 -25.98 -14.39
N GLU A 539 -34.18 -26.83 -15.13
CA GLU A 539 -35.65 -26.95 -15.04
C GLU A 539 -36.10 -27.49 -13.68
N LYS A 540 -35.29 -28.34 -13.06
CA LYS A 540 -35.66 -29.04 -11.80
C LYS A 540 -34.84 -28.57 -10.59
N GLN A 541 -33.92 -27.62 -10.77
CA GLN A 541 -33.06 -26.98 -9.74
C GLN A 541 -32.47 -27.96 -8.71
N LYS A 542 -32.07 -29.17 -9.15
CA LYS A 542 -31.79 -30.27 -8.21
C LYS A 542 -30.44 -30.19 -7.50
N LYS A 543 -29.43 -29.55 -8.11
CA LYS A 543 -28.06 -29.45 -7.57
C LYS A 543 -27.20 -28.44 -8.34
N LEU A 544 -26.52 -27.57 -7.62
CA LEU A 544 -25.41 -26.75 -8.13
C LEU A 544 -24.13 -27.60 -8.28
N ILE A 545 -23.35 -27.33 -9.33
CA ILE A 545 -22.06 -27.95 -9.61
C ILE A 545 -21.06 -26.93 -10.18
N PRO A 546 -19.76 -27.02 -9.82
CA PRO A 546 -18.73 -26.11 -10.33
C PRO A 546 -18.24 -26.50 -11.73
N CYS A 547 -17.57 -25.57 -12.42
CA CYS A 547 -16.93 -25.77 -13.73
C CYS A 547 -16.07 -27.05 -13.81
N SER A 548 -15.41 -27.45 -12.71
CA SER A 548 -14.59 -28.66 -12.62
C SER A 548 -15.34 -29.99 -12.81
N LYS A 549 -16.68 -29.96 -12.95
CA LYS A 549 -17.51 -31.12 -13.31
C LYS A 549 -17.77 -31.28 -14.81
N ILE A 550 -17.46 -30.28 -15.63
CA ILE A 550 -17.46 -30.40 -17.09
C ILE A 550 -16.10 -31.01 -17.50
N LYS A 551 -16.09 -32.28 -17.91
CA LYS A 551 -14.82 -33.02 -18.16
C LYS A 551 -14.76 -33.75 -19.50
N LYS A 552 -15.91 -34.13 -20.07
CA LYS A 552 -16.00 -34.89 -21.32
C LYS A 552 -16.82 -34.14 -22.35
N ASP A 553 -16.69 -34.48 -23.62
CA ASP A 553 -17.34 -33.75 -24.73
C ASP A 553 -18.86 -33.71 -24.57
N LYS A 554 -19.47 -34.83 -24.15
CA LYS A 554 -20.90 -34.92 -23.78
C LYS A 554 -21.33 -34.03 -22.61
N ASP A 555 -20.39 -33.62 -21.74
CA ASP A 555 -20.67 -32.69 -20.64
C ASP A 555 -20.61 -31.24 -21.16
N ILE A 556 -19.70 -30.95 -22.11
CA ILE A 556 -19.60 -29.66 -22.80
C ILE A 556 -20.87 -29.42 -23.64
N GLU A 557 -21.25 -30.39 -24.48
CA GLU A 557 -22.46 -30.35 -25.28
C GLU A 557 -23.72 -30.16 -24.42
N LYS A 558 -23.75 -30.75 -23.22
CA LYS A 558 -24.88 -30.65 -22.30
C LYS A 558 -24.95 -29.37 -21.48
N TYR A 559 -23.80 -28.81 -21.08
CA TYR A 559 -23.74 -27.73 -20.10
C TYR A 559 -23.30 -26.39 -20.66
N CYS A 560 -22.58 -26.36 -21.78
CA CYS A 560 -22.09 -25.17 -22.45
C CYS A 560 -22.94 -24.79 -23.67
N SER A 561 -23.50 -25.75 -24.42
CA SER A 561 -24.38 -25.44 -25.57
C SER A 561 -25.64 -24.70 -25.10
N GLY A 562 -25.89 -23.51 -25.66
CA GLY A 562 -27.06 -22.68 -25.35
C GLY A 562 -27.09 -22.08 -23.94
N ARG A 563 -25.99 -22.14 -23.16
CA ARG A 563 -25.92 -21.66 -21.77
C ARG A 563 -24.79 -20.66 -21.57
N GLU A 564 -25.09 -19.40 -21.87
CA GLU A 564 -24.13 -18.29 -21.86
C GLU A 564 -23.47 -18.09 -20.48
N ASP A 565 -24.26 -18.21 -19.40
CA ASP A 565 -23.79 -18.19 -18.01
C ASP A 565 -22.65 -19.20 -17.76
N VAL A 566 -22.80 -20.44 -18.24
CA VAL A 566 -21.75 -21.47 -18.10
C VAL A 566 -20.59 -21.21 -19.04
N ARG A 567 -20.85 -20.75 -20.28
CA ARG A 567 -19.81 -20.45 -21.26
C ARG A 567 -18.86 -19.34 -20.81
N GLU A 568 -19.39 -18.26 -20.26
CA GLU A 568 -18.60 -17.10 -19.80
C GLU A 568 -17.79 -17.37 -18.53
N ASN A 569 -18.31 -18.19 -17.62
CA ASN A 569 -17.70 -18.41 -16.31
C ASN A 569 -16.88 -19.71 -16.25
N CYS A 570 -17.10 -20.66 -17.18
CA CYS A 570 -16.33 -21.91 -17.31
C CYS A 570 -15.56 -21.98 -18.64
N ARG A 571 -14.91 -20.89 -19.09
CA ARG A 571 -14.32 -20.78 -20.45
C ARG A 571 -13.33 -21.91 -20.76
N LEU A 572 -12.45 -22.25 -19.82
CA LEU A 572 -11.52 -23.38 -19.95
C LEU A 572 -12.26 -24.73 -20.06
N ALA A 573 -13.25 -24.98 -19.20
CA ALA A 573 -13.95 -26.26 -19.16
C ALA A 573 -14.90 -26.46 -20.36
N CYS A 574 -15.44 -25.36 -20.90
CA CYS A 574 -16.22 -25.31 -22.14
C CYS A 574 -15.35 -25.23 -23.41
N ARG A 575 -14.01 -25.15 -23.30
CA ARG A 575 -13.05 -25.02 -24.40
C ARG A 575 -13.29 -23.81 -25.32
N LEU A 576 -13.65 -22.67 -24.74
CA LEU A 576 -13.99 -21.42 -25.46
C LEU A 576 -12.84 -20.42 -25.49
N CYS A 577 -11.62 -20.92 -25.66
CA CYS A 577 -10.40 -20.12 -25.60
C CYS A 577 -9.50 -20.44 -26.78
N GLU A 578 -9.27 -19.42 -27.59
CA GLU A 578 -8.33 -19.44 -28.70
C GLU A 578 -7.01 -18.80 -28.24
N ALA A 579 -5.89 -19.28 -28.77
CA ALA A 579 -4.56 -19.03 -28.23
C ALA A 579 -3.80 -17.97 -29.06
N ASN A 580 -3.03 -17.11 -28.38
CA ASN A 580 -1.91 -16.34 -28.92
C ASN A 580 -0.88 -16.11 -27.78
N ASP A 581 0.34 -16.63 -27.97
CA ASP A 581 1.70 -16.20 -27.56
C ASP A 581 1.95 -15.57 -26.15
N GLU A 582 3.11 -15.73 -25.48
CA GLU A 582 4.45 -16.11 -25.96
C GLU A 582 5.29 -16.82 -24.84
N MET A 583 4.89 -18.02 -24.38
CA MET A 583 5.73 -18.84 -23.47
C MET A 583 5.50 -20.35 -23.66
N ASP A 584 5.85 -20.86 -24.85
CA ASP A 584 5.59 -22.26 -25.23
C ASP A 584 6.71 -22.92 -26.07
N GLN A 585 7.98 -22.73 -25.71
CA GLN A 585 9.10 -23.36 -26.46
C GLN A 585 9.51 -24.76 -25.97
N CYS A 586 9.09 -25.19 -24.76
CA CYS A 586 9.36 -26.53 -24.21
C CYS A 586 8.07 -27.25 -23.78
N ARG A 587 7.22 -27.61 -24.74
CA ARG A 587 6.07 -28.51 -24.53
C ARG A 587 5.91 -29.48 -25.70
N ASN A 588 5.23 -30.59 -25.45
CA ASN A 588 4.75 -31.48 -26.50
C ASN A 588 3.51 -30.88 -27.16
N ASP A 589 3.47 -30.92 -28.49
CA ASP A 589 2.23 -30.76 -29.24
C ASP A 589 1.26 -31.89 -28.85
N ARG A 590 0.07 -31.51 -28.37
CA ARG A 590 -0.96 -32.43 -27.87
C ARG A 590 -1.82 -33.05 -28.98
N ASN A 591 -1.76 -32.48 -30.18
CA ASN A 591 -2.47 -32.94 -31.37
C ASN A 591 -1.56 -33.75 -32.30
N TYR A 592 -0.23 -33.56 -32.22
CA TYR A 592 0.71 -34.38 -32.96
C TYR A 592 0.63 -35.85 -32.56
N THR A 593 0.37 -36.69 -33.56
CA THR A 593 0.43 -38.14 -33.43
C THR A 593 1.20 -38.75 -34.59
N PHE A 594 1.91 -39.83 -34.29
CA PHE A 594 2.80 -40.51 -35.22
C PHE A 594 2.50 -42.00 -35.26
N THR A 595 2.71 -42.62 -36.42
CA THR A 595 2.49 -44.06 -36.62
C THR A 595 3.79 -44.81 -36.39
N ILE A 596 3.81 -45.69 -35.38
CA ILE A 596 4.96 -46.56 -35.10
C ILE A 596 5.05 -47.73 -36.09
N LYS A 597 6.21 -48.39 -36.16
CA LYS A 597 6.52 -49.49 -37.10
C LYS A 597 5.51 -50.65 -37.12
N SER A 598 4.67 -50.80 -36.09
CA SER A 598 3.55 -51.76 -36.02
C SER A 598 2.21 -51.24 -36.55
N GLY A 599 2.19 -50.13 -37.30
CA GLY A 599 0.96 -49.52 -37.85
C GLY A 599 0.03 -48.85 -36.83
N GLN A 600 0.46 -48.69 -35.58
CA GLN A 600 -0.36 -48.06 -34.53
C GLN A 600 -0.05 -46.58 -34.38
N ILE A 601 -1.08 -45.75 -34.26
CA ILE A 601 -0.96 -44.31 -33.97
C ILE A 601 -0.67 -44.11 -32.47
N LYS A 602 0.25 -43.19 -32.14
CA LYS A 602 0.69 -42.82 -30.78
C LYS A 602 0.86 -41.30 -30.65
N SER A 603 0.70 -40.77 -29.44
CA SER A 603 1.01 -39.38 -29.07
C SER A 603 2.34 -39.29 -28.33
N CYS A 604 2.85 -38.06 -28.11
CA CYS A 604 4.11 -37.81 -27.41
C CYS A 604 4.20 -38.48 -26.02
N ASP A 605 3.10 -38.52 -25.25
CA ASP A 605 3.03 -39.18 -23.93
C ASP A 605 3.31 -40.70 -23.96
N TRP A 606 3.36 -41.32 -25.14
CA TRP A 606 3.76 -42.72 -25.27
C TRP A 606 5.28 -42.91 -25.21
N ILE A 607 6.06 -41.89 -25.60
CA ILE A 607 7.53 -41.89 -25.60
C ILE A 607 8.06 -41.87 -24.16
N SER A 608 7.57 -40.93 -23.34
CA SER A 608 8.05 -40.67 -21.97
C SER A 608 7.54 -41.64 -20.88
N LYS A 609 6.92 -42.78 -21.25
CA LYS A 609 6.47 -43.77 -20.26
C LYS A 609 7.65 -44.51 -19.62
N SER A 610 7.65 -44.56 -18.28
CA SER A 610 8.73 -45.14 -17.49
C SER A 610 9.07 -46.60 -17.88
N GLY A 611 10.37 -46.93 -17.80
CA GLY A 611 10.88 -48.26 -18.14
C GLY A 611 10.91 -48.60 -19.65
N LYS A 612 10.85 -47.59 -20.54
CA LYS A 612 10.86 -47.77 -22.01
C LYS A 612 11.77 -46.77 -22.75
N GLU A 613 12.95 -46.50 -22.20
CA GLU A 613 13.99 -45.59 -22.73
C GLU A 613 14.34 -45.80 -24.21
N TRP A 614 14.24 -47.04 -24.72
CA TRP A 614 14.43 -47.34 -26.13
C TRP A 614 13.49 -46.55 -27.05
N ARG A 615 12.30 -46.15 -26.60
CA ARG A 615 11.36 -45.34 -27.40
C ARG A 615 11.89 -43.94 -27.69
N LEU A 616 12.64 -43.37 -26.75
CA LEU A 616 13.25 -42.05 -26.92
C LEU A 616 14.33 -42.13 -28.02
N ARG A 617 15.22 -43.14 -27.92
CA ARG A 617 16.26 -43.38 -28.93
C ARG A 617 15.70 -43.73 -30.32
N ASP A 618 14.71 -44.62 -30.37
CA ASP A 618 14.26 -45.23 -31.63
C ASP A 618 13.20 -44.40 -32.38
N TYR A 619 12.66 -43.33 -31.79
CA TYR A 619 11.61 -42.51 -32.42
C TYR A 619 11.84 -40.99 -32.37
N CYS A 620 12.55 -40.40 -31.40
CA CYS A 620 12.66 -38.94 -31.33
C CYS A 620 13.42 -38.32 -32.52
N SER A 621 14.34 -39.06 -33.14
CA SER A 621 15.02 -38.62 -34.37
C SER A 621 14.36 -39.09 -35.68
N GLU A 622 13.26 -39.84 -35.61
CA GLU A 622 12.53 -40.28 -36.81
C GLU A 622 11.59 -39.17 -37.31
N VAL A 623 11.32 -39.15 -38.61
CA VAL A 623 10.37 -38.23 -39.25
C VAL A 623 9.05 -38.96 -39.51
N ASN A 624 7.94 -38.39 -39.08
CA ASN A 624 6.61 -38.95 -39.26
C ASN A 624 5.61 -37.85 -39.63
N ASN A 625 4.77 -38.10 -40.64
CA ASN A 625 3.83 -37.13 -41.19
C ASN A 625 4.48 -35.78 -41.59
N GLY A 626 5.74 -35.81 -42.04
CA GLY A 626 6.49 -34.63 -42.51
C GLY A 626 7.27 -33.86 -41.43
N PHE A 627 7.11 -34.20 -40.15
CA PHE A 627 7.77 -33.53 -39.03
C PHE A 627 8.69 -34.49 -38.27
N ARG A 628 9.80 -33.99 -37.72
CA ARG A 628 10.67 -34.76 -36.83
C ARG A 628 9.97 -34.92 -35.48
N ILE A 629 9.83 -36.16 -34.99
CA ILE A 629 9.03 -36.45 -33.80
C ILE A 629 9.54 -35.67 -32.57
N GLY A 630 10.86 -35.52 -32.40
CA GLY A 630 11.45 -34.75 -31.31
C GLY A 630 11.08 -33.26 -31.29
N GLU A 631 10.92 -32.62 -32.46
CA GLU A 631 10.52 -31.21 -32.56
C GLU A 631 9.06 -30.98 -32.18
N MET A 632 8.20 -31.98 -32.38
CA MET A 632 6.79 -31.96 -31.99
C MET A 632 6.59 -32.48 -30.55
N CYS A 633 7.47 -33.36 -30.08
CA CYS A 633 7.43 -34.01 -28.77
C CYS A 633 8.60 -33.58 -27.86
N LYS A 634 8.96 -32.29 -27.88
CA LYS A 634 10.17 -31.71 -27.26
C LYS A 634 10.39 -32.18 -25.82
N GLN A 635 9.35 -32.08 -24.99
CA GLN A 635 9.41 -32.45 -23.58
C GLN A 635 9.47 -33.97 -23.35
N ALA A 636 8.84 -34.78 -24.21
CA ALA A 636 8.89 -36.24 -24.11
C ALA A 636 10.17 -36.85 -24.70
N CYS A 637 10.88 -36.11 -25.54
CA CYS A 637 12.13 -36.49 -26.17
C CYS A 637 13.39 -35.94 -25.49
N ASN A 638 13.24 -35.10 -24.47
CA ASN A 638 14.33 -34.34 -23.83
C ASN A 638 15.11 -33.48 -24.85
N GLU A 639 14.38 -32.83 -25.74
CA GLU A 639 14.90 -31.89 -26.75
C GLU A 639 14.41 -30.46 -26.49
N CYS A 640 14.29 -30.15 -25.19
CA CYS A 640 14.39 -28.80 -24.64
C CYS A 640 15.83 -28.57 -24.15
#